data_AF-A0A523V6J5-F1
#
_entry.id   AF-A0A523V6J5-F1
#
_cell.length_a   1.000
_cell.length_b   1.000
_cell.length_c   1.000
_cell.angle_alpha   90.00
_cell.angle_beta   90.00
_cell.angle_gamma   90.00
#
_symmetry.space_group_name_H-M   'P 1'
#
loop_
_entity.id
_entity.type
_entity.pdbx_description
1 polymer ?
#
loop_
_entity_poly.entity_id
_entity_poly.type
_entity_poly.pdbx_seq_one_letter_code
_entity_poly.pdbx_strand_id
1 'polypeptide(L)'
;MEMRVMDYTKFRLKPDQEIREVFERVNQIFILSCGKCYRKFEEEDGEEYTRLLDIVGEDHRKIAGHAMIDFLCNDFLSTRRISDLDLSHCDSVGVVSCGLGVQFLAKLLEGTPVYALADSVPHSVNCPPEVGYHGISLEEEKCAACGQCYLNLTGGICPITNCAKGLLNGPCGGATDGKCEVDSSVDCAWVRIHQRLQKRGEQFASEYVQLRDYSTPSWKLRSDLSLQNQTLRGEGFYGGFHPLDKKEATADKQIEDFAEPQIAVIFLSQHAGRRSQPSVEVGDKVRVGQKIGEADGFVSSAVHSSISGKVIAIEARTYPTAPRKELAIVVENDGKSELDPLIQPREDFEELPKETLLEIIKESGIVGLGGAMFPTNVKFSPPKAVDTLIVNGCECEPYLNADNRIMIEHPEEILTGIRIVQNILGVEKVFVGVEDNKPEAMAALKRLSDRSPSVELVSLKTKYPQGAERALIRAILDREVPPPPKGLPFDVGVMVSNVSTLLAIYQAVVKGVPLFQRVITVSGEGLTRSGNYMVKIGTPLKDIMQYCFDKNVDRILEEYDVRMGGPVMGIAQASLDSSVIKGTTGLTVLRKFPVQASEERDCIRCGRCVEVCPMQLYPLFYGFYGKKGDLGKAMEYKVEECVECGCCEYICASKIALLSFIRQEKAYARSANKG
;
A
#
# COMPACT_ATOMS: atom_id res chain seq x y z
N MET A 1 -15.53 6.19 -19.67
CA MET A 1 -16.23 6.70 -18.48
C MET A 1 -15.19 7.45 -17.69
N GLU A 2 -15.21 8.78 -17.71
CA GLU A 2 -14.22 9.60 -16.99
C GLU A 2 -14.20 9.17 -15.51
N MET A 3 -13.03 8.79 -15.02
CA MET A 3 -12.79 8.62 -13.59
C MET A 3 -13.12 9.96 -12.92
N ARG A 4 -14.30 10.07 -12.31
CA ARG A 4 -14.56 11.09 -11.29
C ARG A 4 -13.68 10.74 -10.10
N VAL A 5 -12.43 11.19 -10.10
CA VAL A 5 -11.61 11.17 -8.89
C VAL A 5 -12.35 11.99 -7.85
N MET A 6 -12.49 11.43 -6.65
CA MET A 6 -13.11 12.12 -5.52
C MET A 6 -12.48 13.51 -5.32
N ASP A 7 -13.33 14.54 -5.28
CA ASP A 7 -12.95 15.85 -4.79
C ASP A 7 -12.72 15.77 -3.26
N TYR A 8 -11.46 15.75 -2.85
CA TYR A 8 -11.08 15.76 -1.44
C TYR A 8 -10.83 17.18 -0.92
N THR A 9 -11.32 18.23 -1.59
CA THR A 9 -11.10 19.62 -1.19
C THR A 9 -11.59 19.85 0.24
N LYS A 10 -10.66 20.38 1.04
CA LYS A 10 -10.72 20.46 2.51
C LYS A 10 -11.24 21.77 3.04
N PHE A 11 -11.55 22.68 2.14
CA PHE A 11 -12.04 24.01 2.46
C PHE A 11 -13.10 24.43 1.44
N ARG A 12 -13.90 25.43 1.79
CA ARG A 12 -14.78 26.13 0.86
C ARG A 12 -14.65 27.60 1.11
N LEU A 13 -14.81 28.44 0.09
CA LEU A 13 -14.86 29.88 0.30
C LEU A 13 -15.88 30.23 1.39
N LYS A 14 -15.51 31.22 2.20
CA LYS A 14 -16.40 31.81 3.21
C LYS A 14 -17.67 32.36 2.54
N PRO A 15 -18.76 32.56 3.31
CA PRO A 15 -19.93 33.25 2.81
C PRO A 15 -19.55 34.60 2.16
N ASP A 16 -20.20 34.93 1.05
CA ASP A 16 -19.91 36.12 0.24
C ASP A 16 -19.82 37.41 1.09
N GLN A 17 -20.71 37.53 2.10
CA GLN A 17 -20.72 38.66 3.02
C GLN A 17 -19.43 38.74 3.85
N GLU A 18 -18.95 37.64 4.44
CA GLU A 18 -17.71 37.64 5.23
C GLU A 18 -16.49 38.00 4.37
N ILE A 19 -16.48 37.54 3.11
CA ILE A 19 -15.41 37.90 2.17
C ILE A 19 -15.46 39.42 1.89
N ARG A 20 -16.64 39.97 1.60
CA ARG A 20 -16.80 41.42 1.37
C ARG A 20 -16.38 42.25 2.58
N GLU A 21 -16.74 41.83 3.79
CA GLU A 21 -16.32 42.49 5.04
C GLU A 21 -14.79 42.51 5.21
N VAL A 22 -14.07 41.49 4.72
CA VAL A 22 -12.59 41.53 4.67
C VAL A 22 -12.13 42.58 3.66
N PHE A 23 -12.71 42.61 2.46
CA PHE A 23 -12.35 43.55 1.39
C PHE A 23 -12.70 45.02 1.70
N GLU A 24 -13.62 45.27 2.63
CA GLU A 24 -13.92 46.60 3.18
C GLU A 24 -12.82 47.11 4.13
N ARG A 25 -12.07 46.20 4.78
CA ARG A 25 -11.06 46.53 5.81
C ARG A 25 -9.64 46.69 5.26
N VAL A 26 -9.40 46.28 4.02
CA VAL A 26 -8.07 46.24 3.39
C VAL A 26 -8.00 47.22 2.22
N ASN A 27 -6.83 47.81 2.00
CA ASN A 27 -6.59 48.69 0.86
C ASN A 27 -5.92 47.95 -0.31
N GLN A 28 -4.94 47.09 0.00
CA GLN A 28 -4.21 46.27 -0.98
C GLN A 28 -3.88 44.89 -0.40
N ILE A 29 -4.47 43.84 -0.97
CA ILE A 29 -4.37 42.46 -0.47
C ILE A 29 -3.68 41.55 -1.48
N PHE A 30 -2.78 40.68 -1.02
CA PHE A 30 -2.23 39.59 -1.83
C PHE A 30 -2.97 38.29 -1.56
N ILE A 31 -3.36 37.53 -2.59
CA ILE A 31 -4.09 36.27 -2.41
C ILE A 31 -3.15 35.07 -2.52
N LEU A 32 -3.03 34.29 -1.45
CA LEU A 32 -2.33 33.00 -1.43
C LEU A 32 -3.33 31.85 -1.41
N SER A 33 -3.23 30.96 -2.38
CA SER A 33 -4.07 29.76 -2.48
C SER A 33 -3.25 28.49 -2.25
N CYS A 34 -3.83 27.51 -1.57
CA CYS A 34 -3.21 26.19 -1.44
C CYS A 34 -3.50 25.35 -2.69
N GLY A 35 -2.46 25.07 -3.49
CA GLY A 35 -2.60 24.36 -4.77
C GLY A 35 -2.70 22.84 -4.63
N LYS A 36 -2.02 22.27 -3.64
CA LYS A 36 -1.95 20.82 -3.44
C LYS A 36 -2.07 20.47 -1.96
N CYS A 37 -3.00 19.58 -1.68
CA CYS A 37 -3.11 18.87 -0.41
C CYS A 37 -4.09 17.70 -0.61
N TYR A 38 -5.13 17.95 -1.40
CA TYR A 38 -6.24 17.03 -1.65
C TYR A 38 -6.98 17.27 -3.00
N ARG A 39 -6.36 17.97 -3.94
CA ARG A 39 -6.81 18.00 -5.36
C ARG A 39 -6.12 16.89 -6.15
N LYS A 40 -6.63 16.55 -7.34
CA LYS A 40 -5.86 15.72 -8.27
C LYS A 40 -4.50 16.39 -8.49
N PHE A 41 -3.42 15.61 -8.48
CA PHE A 41 -2.08 16.14 -8.73
C PHE A 41 -1.96 16.82 -10.10
N GLU A 42 -2.86 16.52 -11.04
CA GLU A 42 -2.88 17.04 -12.42
C GLU A 42 -3.81 18.25 -12.62
N GLU A 43 -4.64 18.61 -11.63
CA GLU A 43 -5.53 19.78 -11.71
C GLU A 43 -4.85 21.00 -11.04
N GLU A 44 -4.75 22.09 -11.79
CA GLU A 44 -4.27 23.42 -11.37
C GLU A 44 -5.32 24.50 -11.63
N ASP A 45 -6.59 24.12 -11.58
CA ASP A 45 -7.71 24.99 -11.85
C ASP A 45 -7.94 25.96 -10.68
N GLY A 46 -7.70 27.24 -10.91
CA GLY A 46 -7.93 28.32 -9.95
C GLY A 46 -9.41 28.65 -9.70
N GLU A 47 -10.32 27.67 -9.74
CA GLU A 47 -11.77 27.89 -9.70
C GLU A 47 -12.22 28.74 -8.51
N GLU A 48 -11.64 28.53 -7.33
CA GLU A 48 -11.95 29.30 -6.12
C GLU A 48 -11.40 30.71 -6.19
N TYR A 49 -10.29 30.95 -6.89
CA TYR A 49 -9.81 32.30 -7.14
C TYR A 49 -10.75 33.02 -8.12
N THR A 50 -11.18 32.36 -9.20
CA THR A 50 -12.18 32.92 -10.12
C THR A 50 -13.48 33.25 -9.39
N ARG A 51 -14.00 32.32 -8.58
CA ARG A 51 -15.19 32.55 -7.77
C ARG A 51 -14.99 33.67 -6.73
N LEU A 52 -13.81 33.80 -6.16
CA LEU A 52 -13.48 34.91 -5.27
C LEU A 52 -13.61 36.25 -6.00
N LEU A 53 -13.10 36.35 -7.23
CA LEU A 53 -13.24 37.55 -8.07
C LEU A 53 -14.71 37.91 -8.30
N ASP A 54 -15.56 36.93 -8.58
CA ASP A 54 -17.01 37.13 -8.76
C ASP A 54 -17.68 37.68 -7.49
N ILE A 55 -17.28 37.17 -6.31
CA ILE A 55 -17.85 37.58 -5.02
C ILE A 55 -17.53 39.04 -4.70
N VAL A 56 -16.28 39.46 -4.93
CA VAL A 56 -15.78 40.80 -4.58
C VAL A 56 -16.12 41.86 -5.62
N GLY A 57 -16.53 41.47 -6.84
CA GLY A 57 -16.96 42.42 -7.86
C GLY A 57 -15.89 43.47 -8.16
N GLU A 58 -16.21 44.76 -8.10
CA GLU A 58 -15.25 45.84 -8.40
C GLU A 58 -14.07 45.95 -7.41
N ASP A 59 -14.22 45.41 -6.20
CA ASP A 59 -13.15 45.40 -5.18
C ASP A 59 -11.97 44.49 -5.54
N HIS A 60 -12.07 43.68 -6.61
CA HIS A 60 -10.91 42.91 -7.11
C HIS A 60 -9.71 43.81 -7.46
N ARG A 61 -9.92 45.11 -7.73
CA ARG A 61 -8.84 46.09 -7.95
C ARG A 61 -7.94 46.29 -6.73
N LYS A 62 -8.39 45.87 -5.54
CA LYS A 62 -7.59 45.83 -4.31
C LYS A 62 -6.64 44.62 -4.27
N ILE A 63 -6.79 43.65 -5.17
CA ILE A 63 -5.92 42.48 -5.22
C ILE A 63 -4.63 42.84 -5.97
N ALA A 64 -3.54 42.96 -5.22
CA ALA A 64 -2.23 43.32 -5.77
C ALA A 64 -1.57 42.15 -6.53
N GLY A 65 -1.94 40.91 -6.20
CA GLY A 65 -1.44 39.72 -6.85
C GLY A 65 -2.04 38.44 -6.29
N HIS A 66 -1.81 37.34 -6.99
CA HIS A 66 -2.22 36.00 -6.60
C HIS A 66 -1.08 35.02 -6.84
N ALA A 67 -0.87 34.11 -5.89
CA ALA A 67 0.00 32.97 -6.07
C ALA A 67 -0.62 31.71 -5.47
N MET A 68 -0.41 30.60 -6.17
CA MET A 68 -0.77 29.28 -5.71
C MET A 68 0.49 28.56 -5.21
N ILE A 69 0.42 28.03 -3.99
CA ILE A 69 1.53 27.32 -3.36
C ILE A 69 1.05 25.93 -2.95
N ASP A 70 1.82 24.92 -3.36
CA ASP A 70 1.55 23.53 -3.04
C ASP A 70 1.87 23.25 -1.58
N PHE A 71 0.94 22.61 -0.89
CA PHE A 71 1.03 22.32 0.53
C PHE A 71 1.39 23.57 1.34
N LEU A 72 0.52 24.59 1.31
CA LEU A 72 0.74 25.88 1.99
C LEU A 72 1.09 25.79 3.48
N CYS A 73 0.78 24.66 4.14
CA CYS A 73 1.17 24.37 5.52
C CYS A 73 2.52 23.63 5.66
N ASN A 74 3.31 23.56 4.59
CA ASN A 74 4.67 23.01 4.54
C ASN A 74 5.68 24.15 4.64
N ASP A 75 6.51 24.12 5.68
CA ASP A 75 7.46 25.19 5.98
C ASP A 75 8.45 25.44 4.84
N PHE A 76 9.18 24.40 4.43
CA PHE A 76 10.22 24.52 3.42
C PHE A 76 9.70 25.05 2.08
N LEU A 77 8.59 24.50 1.58
CA LEU A 77 8.02 24.90 0.28
C LEU A 77 7.45 26.32 0.33
N SER A 78 6.70 26.64 1.38
CA SER A 78 5.98 27.91 1.48
C SER A 78 6.94 29.06 1.76
N THR A 79 7.89 28.90 2.69
CA THR A 79 8.89 29.93 3.01
C THR A 79 9.70 30.31 1.77
N ARG A 80 10.15 29.33 0.98
CA ARG A 80 10.90 29.59 -0.27
C ARG A 80 10.04 30.26 -1.34
N ARG A 81 8.82 29.79 -1.56
CA ARG A 81 7.93 30.40 -2.58
C ARG A 81 7.54 31.82 -2.20
N ILE A 82 7.27 32.08 -0.91
CA ILE A 82 6.83 33.39 -0.42
C ILE A 82 7.97 34.40 -0.44
N SER A 83 9.21 33.97 -0.16
CA SER A 83 10.37 34.87 -0.28
C SER A 83 10.61 35.39 -1.70
N ASP A 84 10.12 34.67 -2.71
CA ASP A 84 10.20 35.09 -4.12
C ASP A 84 9.05 36.03 -4.53
N LEU A 85 8.05 36.24 -3.67
CA LEU A 85 6.92 37.12 -3.93
C LEU A 85 7.18 38.54 -3.39
N ASP A 86 6.80 39.54 -4.18
CA ASP A 86 6.80 40.93 -3.72
C ASP A 86 5.51 41.25 -2.96
N LEU A 87 5.59 41.17 -1.63
CA LEU A 87 4.51 41.55 -0.72
C LEU A 87 4.64 42.98 -0.18
N SER A 88 5.66 43.73 -0.61
CA SER A 88 5.99 45.06 -0.03
C SER A 88 4.90 46.12 -0.27
N HIS A 89 4.09 45.92 -1.31
CA HIS A 89 2.99 46.81 -1.70
C HIS A 89 1.62 46.41 -1.12
N CYS A 90 1.57 45.35 -0.31
CA CYS A 90 0.33 44.84 0.26
C CYS A 90 0.24 45.18 1.75
N ASP A 91 -0.93 45.61 2.21
CA ASP A 91 -1.20 45.81 3.64
C ASP A 91 -1.67 44.52 4.34
N SER A 92 -2.03 43.50 3.56
CA SER A 92 -2.63 42.26 4.06
C SER A 92 -2.47 41.10 3.09
N VAL A 93 -2.67 39.88 3.60
CA VAL A 93 -2.68 38.65 2.81
C VAL A 93 -3.99 37.90 3.02
N GLY A 94 -4.69 37.60 1.92
CA GLY A 94 -5.87 36.75 1.89
C GLY A 94 -5.50 35.31 1.58
N VAL A 95 -6.08 34.35 2.29
CA VAL A 95 -5.70 32.94 2.20
C VAL A 95 -6.89 32.07 1.84
N VAL A 96 -6.82 31.46 0.65
CA VAL A 96 -7.78 30.45 0.17
C VAL A 96 -7.21 29.07 0.48
N SER A 97 -7.42 28.61 1.70
CA SER A 97 -6.92 27.32 2.21
C SER A 97 -7.70 26.87 3.45
N CYS A 98 -7.42 25.65 3.92
CA CYS A 98 -7.85 25.20 5.23
C CYS A 98 -7.17 26.01 6.37
N GLY A 99 -7.73 25.93 7.58
CA GLY A 99 -7.23 26.65 8.75
C GLY A 99 -5.79 26.31 9.16
N LEU A 100 -5.19 25.21 8.66
CA LEU A 100 -3.75 24.98 8.85
C LEU A 100 -2.91 25.96 8.02
N GLY A 101 -3.22 26.11 6.73
CA GLY A 101 -2.47 27.02 5.86
C GLY A 101 -2.55 28.46 6.33
N VAL A 102 -3.73 28.87 6.81
CA VAL A 102 -3.93 30.21 7.39
C VAL A 102 -3.07 30.41 8.65
N GLN A 103 -3.08 29.46 9.59
CA GLN A 103 -2.28 29.57 10.83
C GLN A 103 -0.79 29.57 10.54
N PHE A 104 -0.34 28.72 9.61
CA PHE A 104 1.05 28.67 9.18
C PHE A 104 1.49 30.01 8.56
N LEU A 105 0.72 30.56 7.62
CA LEU A 105 1.03 31.87 7.03
C LEU A 105 0.98 33.00 8.04
N ALA A 106 0.02 32.99 8.96
CA ALA A 106 -0.07 34.00 10.02
C ALA A 106 1.13 33.95 10.99
N LYS A 107 1.78 32.78 11.13
CA LYS A 107 3.04 32.61 11.86
C LYS A 107 4.24 33.06 11.03
N LEU A 108 4.30 32.69 9.76
CA LEU A 108 5.40 33.04 8.86
C LEU A 108 5.48 34.54 8.59
N LEU A 109 4.34 35.19 8.35
CA LEU A 109 4.19 36.61 8.06
C LEU A 109 3.87 37.39 9.35
N GLU A 110 4.66 37.19 10.39
CA GLU A 110 4.44 37.86 11.67
C GLU A 110 4.53 39.39 11.50
N GLY A 111 3.41 40.08 11.70
CA GLY A 111 3.30 41.54 11.52
C GLY A 111 2.34 41.95 10.41
N THR A 112 2.17 41.12 9.37
CA THR A 112 1.18 41.36 8.32
C THR A 112 -0.17 40.71 8.70
N PRO A 113 -1.31 41.42 8.59
CA PRO A 113 -2.63 40.85 8.71
C PRO A 113 -2.86 39.72 7.69
N VAL A 114 -3.28 38.56 8.19
CA VAL A 114 -3.59 37.37 7.38
C VAL A 114 -5.06 37.02 7.59
N TYR A 115 -5.84 37.03 6.50
CA TYR A 115 -7.27 36.76 6.50
C TYR A 115 -7.56 35.41 5.84
N ALA A 116 -8.25 34.52 6.55
CA ALA A 116 -8.91 33.36 5.98
C ALA A 116 -10.06 33.82 5.06
N LEU A 117 -10.03 33.37 3.80
CA LEU A 117 -11.10 33.54 2.81
C LEU A 117 -11.90 32.25 2.60
N ALA A 118 -11.54 31.18 3.31
CA ALA A 118 -12.18 29.88 3.24
C ALA A 118 -12.36 29.25 4.63
N ASP A 119 -13.40 28.44 4.76
CA ASP A 119 -13.70 27.63 5.93
C ASP A 119 -13.28 26.18 5.72
N SER A 120 -12.66 25.57 6.73
CA SER A 120 -12.30 24.16 6.70
C SER A 120 -13.52 23.26 6.87
N VAL A 121 -13.75 22.37 5.90
CA VAL A 121 -14.86 21.41 5.92
C VAL A 121 -14.40 20.03 6.43
N PRO A 122 -15.16 19.37 7.31
CA PRO A 122 -14.88 18.02 7.76
C PRO A 122 -15.23 17.00 6.67
N HIS A 123 -14.52 15.86 6.67
CA HIS A 123 -14.67 14.85 5.63
C HIS A 123 -15.63 13.71 5.99
N SER A 124 -16.09 13.60 7.24
CA SER A 124 -17.06 12.60 7.65
C SER A 124 -17.77 13.01 8.94
N VAL A 125 -18.93 12.41 9.22
CA VAL A 125 -19.67 12.57 10.49
C VAL A 125 -18.82 12.13 11.69
N ASN A 126 -17.93 11.16 11.48
CA ASN A 126 -17.07 10.58 12.51
C ASN A 126 -15.76 11.34 12.74
N CYS A 127 -15.55 12.47 12.06
CA CYS A 127 -14.47 13.40 12.39
C CYS A 127 -15.04 14.37 13.44
N PRO A 128 -14.92 14.11 14.74
CA PRO A 128 -15.53 14.96 15.74
C PRO A 128 -14.83 16.31 15.63
N PRO A 129 -15.54 17.44 15.61
CA PRO A 129 -14.90 18.75 15.56
C PRO A 129 -14.14 19.09 16.85
N GLU A 130 -14.09 18.16 17.81
CA GLU A 130 -13.30 18.21 19.06
C GLU A 130 -11.99 17.39 18.96
N VAL A 131 -11.87 16.44 18.02
CA VAL A 131 -10.76 15.46 17.99
C VAL A 131 -10.20 15.20 16.57
N GLY A 132 -10.80 15.78 15.52
CA GLY A 132 -10.36 15.61 14.14
C GLY A 132 -9.13 16.44 13.80
N TYR A 133 -7.99 15.79 13.54
CA TYR A 133 -6.83 16.44 12.94
C TYR A 133 -7.06 16.62 11.44
N HIS A 134 -7.26 17.87 11.00
CA HIS A 134 -7.46 18.19 9.60
C HIS A 134 -6.16 18.67 8.94
N GLY A 135 -5.52 17.83 8.11
CA GLY A 135 -4.42 18.20 7.21
C GLY A 135 -3.15 17.34 7.34
N ILE A 136 -2.05 17.77 6.73
CA ILE A 136 -0.72 17.08 6.73
C ILE A 136 0.38 18.04 7.20
N SER A 137 0.04 19.08 7.98
CA SER A 137 1.10 19.95 8.51
C SER A 137 2.03 19.09 9.37
N LEU A 138 3.33 19.23 9.10
CA LEU A 138 4.40 18.60 9.87
C LEU A 138 4.76 19.44 11.11
N GLU A 139 4.10 20.59 11.25
CA GLU A 139 4.29 21.57 12.32
C GLU A 139 3.23 21.39 13.43
N GLU A 140 3.26 22.26 14.44
CA GLU A 140 2.40 22.18 15.62
C GLU A 140 0.96 22.66 15.36
N GLU A 141 0.71 23.36 14.25
CA GLU A 141 -0.60 23.93 13.95
C GLU A 141 -1.65 22.82 13.72
N LYS A 142 -2.83 23.02 14.29
CA LYS A 142 -3.95 22.07 14.25
C LYS A 142 -5.20 22.74 13.72
N CYS A 143 -6.04 22.00 13.02
CA CYS A 143 -7.33 22.48 12.55
C CYS A 143 -8.41 21.43 12.85
N ALA A 144 -9.51 21.88 13.47
CA ALA A 144 -10.65 21.04 13.84
C ALA A 144 -11.65 20.81 12.71
N ALA A 145 -11.51 21.51 11.57
CA ALA A 145 -12.44 21.49 10.45
C ALA A 145 -13.91 21.70 10.87
N CYS A 146 -14.14 22.70 11.72
CA CYS A 146 -15.45 22.95 12.29
C CYS A 146 -16.47 23.59 11.32
N GLY A 147 -16.11 23.83 10.05
CA GLY A 147 -16.99 24.46 9.07
C GLY A 147 -17.14 25.98 9.18
N GLN A 148 -16.54 26.60 10.21
CA GLN A 148 -16.57 28.04 10.42
C GLN A 148 -15.20 28.52 10.95
N CYS A 149 -14.43 29.21 10.12
CA CYS A 149 -13.07 29.63 10.46
C CYS A 149 -13.07 30.98 11.19
N TYR A 150 -12.65 30.96 12.47
CA TYR A 150 -12.58 32.15 13.33
C TYR A 150 -11.23 32.88 13.28
N LEU A 151 -10.32 32.48 12.39
CA LEU A 151 -8.93 32.97 12.38
C LEU A 151 -8.81 34.47 12.06
N ASN A 152 -9.81 35.03 11.38
CA ASN A 152 -9.90 36.48 11.12
C ASN A 152 -10.10 37.29 12.40
N LEU A 153 -10.67 36.69 13.45
CA LEU A 153 -10.93 37.34 14.74
C LEU A 153 -9.78 37.14 15.74
N THR A 154 -8.98 36.09 15.54
CA THR A 154 -7.98 35.65 16.53
C THR A 154 -6.55 35.81 16.06
N GLY A 155 -6.32 36.69 15.09
CA GLY A 155 -4.99 36.98 14.56
C GLY A 155 -4.29 35.74 13.96
N GLY A 156 -5.06 34.79 13.43
CA GLY A 156 -4.51 33.56 12.85
C GLY A 156 -4.04 32.51 13.86
N ILE A 157 -4.55 32.51 15.10
CA ILE A 157 -4.35 31.40 16.06
C ILE A 157 -5.70 30.74 16.32
N CYS A 158 -5.86 29.44 16.07
CA CYS A 158 -7.13 28.77 16.23
C CYS A 158 -7.45 28.55 17.73
N PRO A 159 -8.48 29.19 18.30
CA PRO A 159 -8.84 29.01 19.71
C PRO A 159 -9.44 27.63 19.98
N ILE A 160 -10.09 27.00 19.01
CA ILE A 160 -10.74 25.68 19.17
C ILE A 160 -9.71 24.59 19.45
N THR A 161 -8.57 24.62 18.75
CA THR A 161 -7.56 23.56 18.84
C THR A 161 -6.39 23.90 19.75
N ASN A 162 -6.13 25.19 20.00
CA ASN A 162 -5.01 25.62 20.85
C ASN A 162 -5.46 25.94 22.29
N CYS A 163 -6.76 26.12 22.56
CA CYS A 163 -7.27 26.23 23.93
C CYS A 163 -7.71 24.84 24.41
N ALA A 164 -7.19 24.38 25.54
CA ALA A 164 -7.61 23.11 26.16
C ALA A 164 -9.12 23.03 26.46
N LYS A 165 -9.77 24.20 26.63
CA LYS A 165 -11.22 24.33 26.84
C LYS A 165 -12.00 24.71 25.58
N GLY A 166 -11.33 24.92 24.44
CA GLY A 166 -11.96 25.27 23.16
C GLY A 166 -12.76 26.58 23.15
N LEU A 167 -12.43 27.55 24.02
CA LEU A 167 -13.22 28.76 24.23
C LEU A 167 -13.12 29.73 23.04
N LEU A 168 -14.26 30.27 22.58
CA LEU A 168 -14.34 31.30 21.53
C LEU A 168 -14.59 32.71 22.07
N ASN A 169 -15.11 32.82 23.29
CA ASN A 169 -15.56 34.07 23.90
C ASN A 169 -14.50 34.73 24.80
N GLY A 170 -13.21 34.49 24.52
CA GLY A 170 -12.10 35.06 25.28
C GLY A 170 -11.49 34.13 26.34
N PRO A 171 -10.52 34.65 27.13
CA PRO A 171 -9.83 33.87 28.14
C PRO A 171 -10.75 33.47 29.30
N CYS A 172 -10.50 32.29 29.87
CA CYS A 172 -11.18 31.78 31.07
C CYS A 172 -10.74 32.43 32.39
N GLY A 173 -9.68 33.23 32.37
CA GLY A 173 -9.07 33.82 33.57
C GLY A 173 -8.15 32.89 34.36
N GLY A 174 -8.04 31.60 34.00
CA GLY A 174 -7.20 30.63 34.71
C GLY A 174 -5.72 30.61 34.31
N ALA A 175 -5.31 31.38 33.29
CA ALA A 175 -3.93 31.37 32.81
C ALA A 175 -2.97 32.02 33.80
N THR A 176 -1.86 31.32 34.11
CA THR A 176 -0.79 31.81 35.00
C THR A 176 0.51 31.86 34.23
N ASP A 177 1.23 32.99 34.28
CA ASP A 177 2.50 33.23 33.57
C ASP A 177 2.48 32.86 32.07
N GLY A 178 1.34 33.10 31.42
CA GLY A 178 1.14 32.79 29.99
C GLY A 178 0.87 31.31 29.69
N LYS A 179 0.81 30.44 30.69
CA LYS A 179 0.54 29.00 30.55
C LYS A 179 -0.92 28.64 30.82
N CYS A 180 -1.36 27.50 30.29
CA CYS A 180 -2.71 26.97 30.49
C CYS A 180 -2.89 26.39 31.90
N GLU A 181 -4.07 26.58 32.51
CA GLU A 181 -4.38 26.02 33.84
C GLU A 181 -4.58 24.50 33.83
N VAL A 182 -4.97 23.94 32.67
CA VAL A 182 -5.23 22.51 32.51
C VAL A 182 -3.93 21.74 32.35
N ASP A 183 -2.93 22.37 31.73
CA ASP A 183 -1.60 21.81 31.49
C ASP A 183 -0.57 22.94 31.41
N SER A 184 0.29 23.03 32.42
CA SER A 184 1.32 24.06 32.52
C SER A 184 2.42 23.95 31.46
N SER A 185 2.52 22.82 30.76
CA SER A 185 3.43 22.67 29.62
C SER A 185 2.92 23.39 28.36
N VAL A 186 1.62 23.70 28.29
CA VAL A 186 0.96 24.28 27.12
C VAL A 186 0.82 25.79 27.27
N ASP A 187 1.16 26.55 26.22
CA ASP A 187 0.94 28.00 26.18
C ASP A 187 -0.55 28.34 26.08
N CYS A 188 -0.98 29.36 26.82
CA CYS A 188 -2.36 29.83 26.75
C CYS A 188 -2.64 30.47 25.38
N ALA A 189 -3.54 29.86 24.59
CA ALA A 189 -3.94 30.37 23.29
C ALA A 189 -4.42 31.83 23.34
N TRP A 190 -5.22 32.21 24.34
CA TRP A 190 -5.77 33.57 24.44
C TRP A 190 -4.72 34.63 24.79
N VAL A 191 -3.68 34.27 25.54
CA VAL A 191 -2.52 35.15 25.76
C VAL A 191 -1.76 35.36 24.45
N ARG A 192 -1.52 34.28 23.69
CA ARG A 192 -0.86 34.37 22.37
C ARG A 192 -1.66 35.19 21.37
N ILE A 193 -2.99 34.99 21.33
CA ILE A 193 -3.92 35.77 20.49
C ILE A 193 -3.81 37.26 20.83
N HIS A 194 -3.91 37.59 22.12
CA HIS A 194 -3.83 38.97 22.58
C HIS A 194 -2.50 39.64 22.22
N GLN A 195 -1.38 38.97 22.46
CA GLN A 195 -0.06 39.47 22.11
C GLN A 195 0.08 39.73 20.60
N ARG A 196 -0.46 38.82 19.77
CA ARG A 196 -0.40 38.97 18.32
C ARG A 196 -1.27 40.11 17.80
N LEU A 197 -2.48 40.26 18.32
CA LEU A 197 -3.37 41.38 17.99
C LEU A 197 -2.74 42.72 18.43
N GLN A 198 -2.15 42.78 19.62
CA GLN A 198 -1.45 43.98 20.10
C GLN A 198 -0.28 44.38 19.18
N LYS A 199 0.52 43.43 18.69
CA LYS A 199 1.59 43.72 17.72
C LYS A 199 1.07 44.33 16.41
N ARG A 200 -0.20 44.08 16.05
CA ARG A 200 -0.88 44.65 14.88
C ARG A 200 -1.61 45.97 15.18
N GLY A 201 -1.59 46.43 16.42
CA GLY A 201 -2.40 47.58 16.86
C GLY A 201 -3.89 47.28 16.96
N GLU A 202 -4.28 46.00 16.95
CA GLU A 202 -5.66 45.53 17.05
C GLU A 202 -6.00 45.15 18.50
N GLN A 203 -7.28 45.31 18.87
CA GLN A 203 -7.81 44.81 20.14
C GLN A 203 -8.89 43.77 19.89
N PHE A 204 -8.90 42.72 20.70
CA PHE A 204 -10.00 41.77 20.73
C PHE A 204 -11.22 42.47 21.34
N ALA A 205 -12.17 42.91 20.52
CA ALA A 205 -13.40 43.54 21.00
C ALA A 205 -14.36 42.48 21.56
N SER A 206 -14.98 42.77 22.71
CA SER A 206 -16.04 41.94 23.31
C SER A 206 -17.26 41.77 22.41
N GLU A 207 -17.42 42.60 21.38
CA GLU A 207 -18.49 42.51 20.38
C GLU A 207 -18.28 41.36 19.38
N TYR A 208 -17.08 40.76 19.33
CA TYR A 208 -16.74 39.64 18.45
C TYR A 208 -17.13 38.25 19.00
N VAL A 209 -18.00 38.17 20.02
CA VAL A 209 -18.48 36.87 20.54
C VAL A 209 -19.46 36.27 19.53
N GLN A 210 -18.91 35.63 18.50
CA GLN A 210 -19.68 34.75 17.64
C GLN A 210 -19.98 33.47 18.41
N LEU A 211 -21.26 33.22 18.66
CA LEU A 211 -21.71 31.91 19.13
C LEU A 211 -21.32 30.88 18.07
N ARG A 212 -20.70 29.79 18.51
CA ARG A 212 -20.36 28.69 17.61
C ARG A 212 -21.64 28.12 17.02
N ASP A 213 -21.74 28.13 15.70
CA ASP A 213 -22.84 27.46 15.02
C ASP A 213 -22.53 25.97 14.87
N TYR A 214 -23.02 25.17 15.82
CA TYR A 214 -22.87 23.71 15.76
C TYR A 214 -23.63 23.06 14.59
N SER A 215 -24.53 23.80 13.93
CA SER A 215 -25.23 23.35 12.74
C SER A 215 -24.37 23.42 11.47
N THR A 216 -23.20 24.07 11.50
CA THR A 216 -22.26 24.11 10.38
C THR A 216 -21.05 23.17 10.61
N PRO A 217 -20.64 22.38 9.60
CA PRO A 217 -21.41 22.12 8.37
C PRO A 217 -22.71 21.38 8.67
N SER A 218 -23.71 21.54 7.80
CA SER A 218 -25.05 20.98 7.97
C SER A 218 -25.02 19.47 8.22
N TRP A 219 -25.92 18.98 9.08
CA TRP A 219 -26.07 17.55 9.33
C TRP A 219 -26.25 16.78 8.01
N LYS A 220 -27.04 17.34 7.07
CA LYS A 220 -27.21 16.78 5.72
C LYS A 220 -25.89 16.64 4.98
N LEU A 221 -25.06 17.69 4.93
CA LEU A 221 -23.76 17.62 4.26
C LEU A 221 -22.85 16.56 4.91
N ARG A 222 -22.79 16.51 6.25
CA ARG A 222 -22.02 15.48 6.97
C ARG A 222 -22.54 14.08 6.62
N SER A 223 -23.86 13.89 6.68
CA SER A 223 -24.54 12.62 6.39
C SER A 223 -24.30 12.16 4.96
N ASP A 224 -24.48 13.03 3.97
CA ASP A 224 -24.27 12.74 2.55
C ASP A 224 -22.80 12.36 2.29
N LEU A 225 -21.84 13.12 2.84
CA LEU A 225 -20.42 12.80 2.77
C LEU A 225 -20.08 11.46 3.44
N SER A 226 -20.70 11.17 4.59
CA SER A 226 -20.51 9.90 5.28
C SER A 226 -21.04 8.72 4.47
N LEU A 227 -22.24 8.85 3.90
CA LEU A 227 -22.83 7.84 3.05
C LEU A 227 -22.00 7.61 1.79
N GLN A 228 -21.59 8.69 1.11
CA GLN A 228 -20.70 8.62 -0.05
C GLN A 228 -19.39 7.90 0.30
N ASN A 229 -18.75 8.27 1.40
CA ASN A 229 -17.51 7.62 1.86
C ASN A 229 -17.73 6.15 2.21
N GLN A 230 -18.84 5.79 2.87
CA GLN A 230 -19.17 4.40 3.18
C GLN A 230 -19.39 3.57 1.92
N THR A 231 -20.14 4.09 0.96
CA THR A 231 -20.40 3.44 -0.33
C THR A 231 -19.10 3.21 -1.09
N LEU A 232 -18.29 4.26 -1.27
CA LEU A 232 -17.02 4.17 -2.00
C LEU A 232 -16.02 3.25 -1.31
N ARG A 233 -16.01 3.22 0.04
CA ARG A 233 -15.20 2.26 0.80
C ARG A 233 -15.61 0.82 0.49
N GLY A 234 -16.90 0.55 0.34
CA GLY A 234 -17.45 -0.80 0.14
C GLY A 234 -17.38 -1.33 -1.29
N GLU A 235 -17.10 -0.49 -2.30
CA GLU A 235 -17.02 -0.94 -3.69
C GLU A 235 -15.92 -2.01 -3.88
N GLY A 236 -16.33 -3.20 -4.31
CA GLY A 236 -15.49 -4.39 -4.34
C GLY A 236 -15.29 -4.96 -2.93
N PHE A 237 -14.41 -4.34 -2.15
CA PHE A 237 -14.14 -4.70 -0.76
C PHE A 237 -13.75 -3.48 0.08
N TYR A 238 -14.01 -3.53 1.39
CA TYR A 238 -13.72 -2.44 2.32
C TYR A 238 -12.21 -2.12 2.39
N GLY A 239 -11.85 -0.85 2.58
CA GLY A 239 -10.48 -0.44 2.89
C GLY A 239 -9.55 -0.49 1.68
N GLY A 240 -8.26 -0.80 1.88
CA GLY A 240 -7.24 -0.76 0.83
C GLY A 240 -6.81 0.65 0.43
N PHE A 241 -5.94 0.75 -0.56
CA PHE A 241 -5.50 2.03 -1.15
C PHE A 241 -5.15 1.87 -2.63
N HIS A 242 -5.06 2.98 -3.36
CA HIS A 242 -4.64 3.01 -4.76
C HIS A 242 -3.17 3.44 -4.83
N PRO A 243 -2.22 2.50 -4.99
CA PRO A 243 -0.82 2.87 -5.17
C PRO A 243 -0.60 3.54 -6.54
N LEU A 244 0.53 4.25 -6.68
CA LEU A 244 1.09 4.49 -8.00
C LEU A 244 1.63 3.15 -8.53
N ASP A 245 1.10 2.67 -9.65
CA ASP A 245 1.38 1.33 -10.16
C ASP A 245 2.86 1.11 -10.50
N LYS A 246 3.53 2.10 -11.09
CA LYS A 246 4.95 2.05 -11.46
C LYS A 246 5.32 0.82 -12.32
N LYS A 247 4.36 0.37 -13.14
CA LYS A 247 4.47 -0.85 -13.97
C LYS A 247 5.01 -0.56 -15.37
N GLU A 248 5.13 0.70 -15.77
CA GLU A 248 5.41 1.13 -17.14
C GLU A 248 6.79 0.66 -17.64
N ALA A 249 7.76 0.51 -16.73
CA ALA A 249 9.12 0.10 -17.07
C ALA A 249 9.23 -1.37 -17.53
N THR A 250 8.23 -2.20 -17.23
CA THR A 250 8.25 -3.65 -17.47
C THR A 250 6.96 -4.22 -18.07
N ALA A 251 5.87 -3.44 -18.16
CA ALA A 251 4.58 -3.94 -18.67
C ALA A 251 4.66 -4.44 -20.13
N ASP A 252 5.37 -3.71 -21.00
CA ASP A 252 5.48 -4.03 -22.44
C ASP A 252 6.68 -4.94 -22.76
N LYS A 253 7.48 -5.32 -21.77
CA LYS A 253 8.67 -6.15 -21.96
C LYS A 253 8.32 -7.62 -21.88
N GLN A 254 8.60 -8.35 -22.96
CA GLN A 254 8.40 -9.79 -23.05
C GLN A 254 9.20 -10.54 -21.98
N ILE A 255 8.77 -11.78 -21.70
CA ILE A 255 9.51 -12.67 -20.81
C ILE A 255 10.78 -13.11 -21.54
N GLU A 256 11.94 -12.83 -20.94
CA GLU A 256 13.25 -13.24 -21.47
C GLU A 256 13.86 -14.35 -20.59
N ASP A 257 14.54 -15.31 -21.21
CA ASP A 257 15.30 -16.31 -20.47
C ASP A 257 16.52 -15.66 -19.81
N PHE A 258 16.64 -15.80 -18.50
CA PHE A 258 17.82 -15.36 -17.77
C PHE A 258 18.94 -16.40 -17.91
N ALA A 259 20.18 -15.93 -18.04
CA ALA A 259 21.34 -16.81 -18.17
C ALA A 259 21.44 -17.79 -16.99
N GLU A 260 21.80 -19.05 -17.28
CA GLU A 260 21.97 -20.04 -16.23
C GLU A 260 23.12 -19.64 -15.28
N PRO A 261 22.92 -19.78 -13.96
CA PRO A 261 23.97 -19.45 -12.99
C PRO A 261 25.10 -20.49 -13.08
N GLN A 262 26.33 -20.04 -12.83
CA GLN A 262 27.48 -20.94 -12.67
C GLN A 262 27.37 -21.78 -11.40
N ILE A 263 26.81 -21.18 -10.33
CA ILE A 263 26.51 -21.86 -9.07
C ILE A 263 25.04 -21.61 -8.72
N ALA A 264 24.25 -22.67 -8.58
CA ALA A 264 22.89 -22.58 -8.05
C ALA A 264 22.88 -22.94 -6.56
N VAL A 265 22.25 -22.10 -5.73
CA VAL A 265 22.04 -22.35 -4.30
C VAL A 265 20.56 -22.64 -4.04
N ILE A 266 20.21 -23.92 -3.96
CA ILE A 266 18.82 -24.37 -3.93
C ILE A 266 18.44 -24.71 -2.48
N PHE A 267 17.63 -23.84 -1.85
CA PHE A 267 17.16 -24.07 -0.49
C PHE A 267 16.20 -25.26 -0.39
N LEU A 268 16.28 -26.02 0.71
CA LEU A 268 15.32 -27.11 0.98
C LEU A 268 14.01 -26.62 1.61
N SER A 269 13.98 -25.38 2.11
CA SER A 269 12.79 -24.72 2.62
C SER A 269 12.27 -23.71 1.59
N GLN A 270 11.40 -24.14 0.68
CA GLN A 270 10.79 -23.27 -0.33
C GLN A 270 9.26 -23.43 -0.37
N HIS A 271 8.70 -23.75 0.79
CA HIS A 271 7.29 -24.03 1.02
C HIS A 271 6.92 -23.77 2.48
N ALA A 272 5.63 -23.55 2.72
CA ALA A 272 5.09 -23.57 4.07
C ALA A 272 5.18 -24.99 4.65
N GLY A 273 5.41 -25.10 5.96
CA GLY A 273 5.46 -26.38 6.68
C GLY A 273 6.88 -26.87 6.98
N ARG A 274 7.09 -28.18 6.97
CA ARG A 274 8.40 -28.78 7.32
C ARG A 274 9.34 -28.77 6.12
N ARG A 275 10.59 -28.38 6.36
CA ARG A 275 11.68 -28.38 5.38
C ARG A 275 11.86 -29.77 4.76
N SER A 276 12.12 -29.83 3.46
CA SER A 276 12.41 -31.09 2.76
C SER A 276 13.76 -31.68 3.18
N GLN A 277 13.88 -33.00 3.09
CA GLN A 277 15.13 -33.71 3.38
C GLN A 277 15.95 -33.84 2.09
N PRO A 278 17.28 -33.62 2.12
CA PRO A 278 18.11 -33.80 0.94
C PRO A 278 18.04 -35.26 0.46
N SER A 279 17.94 -35.47 -0.85
CA SER A 279 17.94 -36.80 -1.49
C SER A 279 19.19 -37.06 -2.34
N VAL A 280 20.22 -36.23 -2.16
CA VAL A 280 21.52 -36.28 -2.83
C VAL A 280 22.64 -35.98 -1.82
N GLU A 281 23.87 -36.37 -2.15
CA GLU A 281 25.07 -36.16 -1.36
C GLU A 281 26.08 -35.26 -2.08
N VAL A 282 27.05 -34.72 -1.32
CA VAL A 282 28.15 -33.95 -1.92
C VAL A 282 28.98 -34.85 -2.82
N GLY A 283 29.17 -34.44 -4.07
CA GLY A 283 29.87 -35.22 -5.09
C GLY A 283 28.95 -35.77 -6.18
N ASP A 284 27.65 -35.87 -5.91
CA ASP A 284 26.67 -36.40 -6.85
C ASP A 284 26.55 -35.53 -8.11
N LYS A 285 26.29 -36.18 -9.24
CA LYS A 285 25.90 -35.50 -10.47
C LYS A 285 24.39 -35.39 -10.51
N VAL A 286 23.89 -34.21 -10.88
CA VAL A 286 22.47 -33.92 -10.99
C VAL A 286 22.12 -33.40 -12.37
N ARG A 287 20.89 -33.67 -12.80
CA ARG A 287 20.30 -33.19 -14.06
C ARG A 287 19.26 -32.09 -13.80
N VAL A 288 18.97 -31.28 -14.81
CA VAL A 288 17.90 -30.27 -14.73
C VAL A 288 16.56 -30.96 -14.48
N GLY A 289 15.87 -30.54 -13.43
CA GLY A 289 14.59 -31.08 -12.98
C GLY A 289 14.68 -32.37 -12.18
N GLN A 290 15.88 -32.90 -11.91
CA GLN A 290 16.04 -34.04 -11.00
C GLN A 290 15.62 -33.68 -9.58
N LYS A 291 14.86 -34.56 -8.91
CA LYS A 291 14.51 -34.38 -7.49
C LYS A 291 15.75 -34.51 -6.60
N ILE A 292 16.02 -33.46 -5.82
CA ILE A 292 17.16 -33.34 -4.89
C ILE A 292 16.74 -33.13 -3.44
N GLY A 293 15.44 -32.94 -3.18
CA GLY A 293 14.88 -32.89 -1.85
C GLY A 293 13.49 -33.54 -1.77
N GLU A 294 13.33 -34.44 -0.81
CA GLU A 294 12.10 -35.19 -0.55
C GLU A 294 11.20 -34.44 0.44
N ALA A 295 9.89 -34.41 0.17
CA ALA A 295 8.91 -33.78 1.06
C ALA A 295 8.84 -34.52 2.42
N ASP A 296 8.89 -33.77 3.53
CA ASP A 296 8.83 -34.31 4.90
C ASP A 296 7.49 -34.00 5.57
N GLY A 297 6.57 -34.96 5.53
CA GLY A 297 5.23 -34.87 6.14
C GLY A 297 4.17 -34.22 5.26
N PHE A 298 2.98 -34.02 5.83
CA PHE A 298 1.78 -33.62 5.07
C PHE A 298 1.88 -32.23 4.43
N VAL A 299 2.41 -31.25 5.15
CA VAL A 299 2.64 -29.89 4.64
C VAL A 299 4.13 -29.75 4.33
N SER A 300 4.50 -30.24 3.15
CA SER A 300 5.86 -30.19 2.59
C SER A 300 5.82 -30.33 1.07
N SER A 301 6.92 -30.06 0.36
CA SER A 301 6.98 -30.11 -1.12
C SER A 301 8.35 -30.54 -1.63
N ALA A 302 8.40 -31.34 -2.71
CA ALA A 302 9.65 -31.78 -3.32
C ALA A 302 10.48 -30.60 -3.88
N VAL A 303 11.80 -30.76 -3.89
CA VAL A 303 12.76 -29.76 -4.39
C VAL A 303 13.59 -30.38 -5.52
N HIS A 304 13.79 -29.62 -6.60
CA HIS A 304 14.43 -30.09 -7.83
C HIS A 304 15.67 -29.26 -8.15
N SER A 305 16.65 -29.89 -8.80
CA SER A 305 17.79 -29.17 -9.37
C SER A 305 17.32 -28.31 -10.54
N SER A 306 17.76 -27.06 -10.59
CA SER A 306 17.43 -26.13 -11.67
C SER A 306 18.46 -26.07 -12.78
N ILE A 307 19.63 -26.65 -12.54
CA ILE A 307 20.76 -26.77 -13.47
C ILE A 307 21.28 -28.21 -13.47
N SER A 308 22.02 -28.59 -14.52
CA SER A 308 22.81 -29.82 -14.51
C SER A 308 24.21 -29.55 -13.97
N GLY A 309 24.79 -30.54 -13.32
CA GLY A 309 26.19 -30.46 -12.88
C GLY A 309 26.46 -31.26 -11.63
N LYS A 310 27.25 -30.70 -10.70
CA LYS A 310 27.76 -31.44 -9.54
C LYS A 310 27.34 -30.77 -8.24
N VAL A 311 26.86 -31.56 -7.27
CA VAL A 311 26.62 -31.10 -5.90
C VAL A 311 27.98 -30.86 -5.23
N ILE A 312 28.29 -29.60 -4.95
CA ILE A 312 29.58 -29.21 -4.34
C ILE A 312 29.48 -28.97 -2.82
N ALA A 313 28.28 -28.67 -2.30
CA ALA A 313 28.05 -28.50 -0.87
C ALA A 313 26.58 -28.72 -0.50
N ILE A 314 26.34 -29.14 0.73
CA ILE A 314 25.04 -29.12 1.40
C ILE A 314 25.24 -28.41 2.73
N GLU A 315 24.87 -27.13 2.80
CA GLU A 315 25.25 -26.26 3.91
C GLU A 315 24.23 -25.15 4.20
N ALA A 316 24.38 -24.50 5.35
CA ALA A 316 23.49 -23.43 5.77
C ALA A 316 23.86 -22.09 5.10
N ARG A 317 22.94 -21.53 4.30
CA ARG A 317 23.09 -20.25 3.59
C ARG A 317 22.08 -19.22 4.07
N THR A 318 22.34 -17.94 3.82
CA THR A 318 21.44 -16.84 4.20
C THR A 318 20.11 -16.97 3.47
N TYR A 319 19.01 -17.12 4.21
CA TYR A 319 17.69 -17.34 3.65
C TYR A 319 17.07 -16.01 3.16
N PRO A 320 16.42 -15.94 1.99
CA PRO A 320 16.03 -14.65 1.40
C PRO A 320 14.81 -14.01 2.07
N THR A 321 13.99 -14.77 2.80
CA THR A 321 12.75 -14.26 3.40
C THR A 321 12.81 -14.04 4.91
N ALA A 322 13.93 -14.36 5.55
CA ALA A 322 14.11 -14.18 6.99
C ALA A 322 15.59 -14.04 7.34
N PRO A 323 15.96 -13.25 8.37
CA PRO A 323 17.34 -13.07 8.80
C PRO A 323 17.87 -14.30 9.57
N ARG A 324 17.88 -15.46 8.92
CA ARG A 324 18.35 -16.74 9.44
C ARG A 324 19.10 -17.50 8.37
N LYS A 325 19.94 -18.46 8.79
CA LYS A 325 20.50 -19.44 7.85
C LYS A 325 19.56 -20.63 7.69
N GLU A 326 19.51 -21.19 6.50
CA GLU A 326 18.71 -22.36 6.17
C GLU A 326 19.50 -23.30 5.25
N LEU A 327 19.22 -24.60 5.34
CA LEU A 327 19.94 -25.62 4.61
C LEU A 327 19.65 -25.51 3.09
N ALA A 328 20.72 -25.50 2.29
CA ALA A 328 20.68 -25.42 0.84
C ALA A 328 21.64 -26.44 0.21
N ILE A 329 21.28 -26.89 -1.00
CA ILE A 329 22.12 -27.71 -1.87
C ILE A 329 22.77 -26.77 -2.89
N VAL A 330 24.09 -26.78 -2.94
CA VAL A 330 24.88 -25.96 -3.85
C VAL A 330 25.34 -26.81 -5.03
N VAL A 331 24.92 -26.43 -6.23
CA VAL A 331 25.22 -27.14 -7.47
C VAL A 331 26.11 -26.27 -8.35
N GLU A 332 27.24 -26.82 -8.79
CA GLU A 332 28.12 -26.23 -9.80
C GLU A 332 27.67 -26.67 -11.19
N ASN A 333 27.42 -25.70 -12.07
CA ASN A 333 26.91 -25.93 -13.41
C ASN A 333 27.99 -26.56 -14.31
N ASP A 334 27.63 -27.62 -15.04
CA ASP A 334 28.53 -28.27 -16.00
C ASP A 334 28.39 -27.76 -17.45
N GLY A 335 27.48 -26.80 -17.67
CA GLY A 335 27.23 -26.16 -18.96
C GLY A 335 26.53 -27.04 -19.99
N LYS A 336 25.97 -28.19 -19.59
CA LYS A 336 25.31 -29.13 -20.51
C LYS A 336 23.80 -29.01 -20.55
N SER A 337 23.19 -28.44 -19.51
CA SER A 337 21.75 -28.34 -19.32
C SER A 337 21.01 -29.67 -19.57
N GLU A 338 21.60 -30.79 -19.16
CA GLU A 338 21.04 -32.14 -19.39
C GLU A 338 19.76 -32.31 -18.55
N LEU A 339 18.62 -32.56 -19.23
CA LEU A 339 17.32 -32.77 -18.60
C LEU A 339 17.22 -34.15 -17.94
N ASP A 340 16.49 -34.23 -16.83
CA ASP A 340 16.13 -35.50 -16.22
C ASP A 340 15.25 -36.32 -17.21
N PRO A 341 15.56 -37.61 -17.47
CA PRO A 341 14.79 -38.46 -18.38
C PRO A 341 13.31 -38.63 -18.01
N LEU A 342 12.94 -38.35 -16.76
CA LEU A 342 11.55 -38.38 -16.28
C LEU A 342 10.72 -37.18 -16.78
N ILE A 343 11.36 -36.13 -17.31
CA ILE A 343 10.68 -35.00 -17.95
C ILE A 343 10.20 -35.45 -19.33
N GLN A 344 8.94 -35.89 -19.39
CA GLN A 344 8.30 -36.32 -20.62
C GLN A 344 6.89 -35.70 -20.74
N PRO A 345 6.51 -35.21 -21.93
CA PRO A 345 5.15 -34.77 -22.18
C PRO A 345 4.13 -35.89 -21.98
N ARG A 346 2.93 -35.53 -21.51
CA ARG A 346 1.78 -36.44 -21.37
C ARG A 346 0.63 -35.89 -22.20
N GLU A 347 0.19 -36.68 -23.17
CA GLU A 347 -0.94 -36.31 -24.04
C GLU A 347 -2.29 -36.73 -23.45
N ASP A 348 -2.31 -37.75 -22.60
CA ASP A 348 -3.46 -38.39 -21.98
C ASP A 348 -3.83 -37.80 -20.60
N PHE A 349 -3.35 -36.60 -20.28
CA PHE A 349 -3.53 -36.01 -18.95
C PHE A 349 -5.01 -35.80 -18.57
N GLU A 350 -5.90 -35.67 -19.56
CA GLU A 350 -7.34 -35.51 -19.36
C GLU A 350 -8.01 -36.78 -18.83
N GLU A 351 -7.40 -37.95 -19.05
CA GLU A 351 -7.90 -39.26 -18.60
C GLU A 351 -7.37 -39.65 -17.20
N LEU A 352 -6.40 -38.90 -16.68
CA LEU A 352 -5.78 -39.22 -15.40
C LEU A 352 -6.75 -39.00 -14.23
N PRO A 353 -6.80 -39.92 -13.25
CA PRO A 353 -7.62 -39.73 -12.06
C PRO A 353 -7.06 -38.61 -11.20
N LYS A 354 -7.94 -37.95 -10.41
CA LYS A 354 -7.57 -36.81 -9.56
C LYS A 354 -6.41 -37.11 -8.61
N GLU A 355 -6.32 -38.33 -8.09
CA GLU A 355 -5.26 -38.77 -7.18
C GLU A 355 -3.90 -38.76 -7.88
N THR A 356 -3.83 -39.21 -9.13
CA THR A 356 -2.61 -39.18 -9.94
C THR A 356 -2.20 -37.75 -10.28
N LEU A 357 -3.16 -36.88 -10.62
CA LEU A 357 -2.88 -35.46 -10.86
C LEU A 357 -2.30 -34.77 -9.61
N LEU A 358 -2.89 -35.03 -8.44
CA LEU A 358 -2.39 -34.51 -7.16
C LEU A 358 -0.99 -35.03 -6.82
N GLU A 359 -0.70 -36.30 -7.10
CA GLU A 359 0.63 -36.87 -6.89
C GLU A 359 1.67 -36.27 -7.85
N ILE A 360 1.33 -36.06 -9.13
CA ILE A 360 2.20 -35.35 -10.08
C ILE A 360 2.52 -33.93 -9.55
N ILE A 361 1.52 -33.18 -9.08
CA ILE A 361 1.69 -31.83 -8.52
C ILE A 361 2.60 -31.86 -7.29
N LYS A 362 2.43 -32.86 -6.41
CA LYS A 362 3.27 -33.06 -5.21
C LYS A 362 4.72 -33.36 -5.58
N GLU A 363 4.94 -34.37 -6.42
CA GLU A 363 6.26 -34.82 -6.83
C GLU A 363 6.99 -33.77 -7.68
N SER A 364 6.26 -32.97 -8.47
CA SER A 364 6.82 -31.85 -9.23
C SER A 364 7.18 -30.63 -8.37
N GLY A 365 6.88 -30.68 -7.07
CA GLY A 365 7.24 -29.66 -6.12
C GLY A 365 6.44 -28.36 -6.28
N ILE A 366 5.20 -28.42 -6.78
CA ILE A 366 4.41 -27.21 -7.04
C ILE A 366 3.88 -26.64 -5.71
N VAL A 367 4.05 -25.33 -5.56
CA VAL A 367 3.55 -24.55 -4.42
C VAL A 367 2.78 -23.33 -4.92
N GLY A 368 1.99 -22.70 -4.07
CA GLY A 368 1.32 -21.44 -4.40
C GLY A 368 2.32 -20.32 -4.72
N LEU A 369 2.38 -19.90 -5.99
CA LEU A 369 3.38 -18.97 -6.52
C LEU A 369 3.07 -17.49 -6.27
N GLY A 370 1.91 -17.19 -5.69
CA GLY A 370 1.52 -15.83 -5.24
C GLY A 370 2.23 -15.33 -3.98
N GLY A 371 3.20 -16.08 -3.43
CA GLY A 371 4.11 -15.64 -2.36
C GLY A 371 4.11 -16.51 -1.10
N ALA A 372 2.96 -17.07 -0.71
CA ALA A 372 2.86 -17.88 0.52
C ALA A 372 3.53 -19.26 0.44
N MET A 373 3.81 -19.75 -0.77
CA MET A 373 4.45 -21.05 -1.02
C MET A 373 3.75 -22.23 -0.32
N PHE A 374 2.44 -22.20 -0.17
CA PHE A 374 1.70 -23.33 0.41
C PHE A 374 1.66 -24.49 -0.61
N PRO A 375 1.96 -25.75 -0.20
CA PRO A 375 1.94 -26.90 -1.11
C PRO A 375 0.61 -27.05 -1.88
N THR A 376 0.67 -27.07 -3.20
CA THR A 376 -0.52 -26.97 -4.06
C THR A 376 -1.38 -28.23 -4.03
N ASN A 377 -0.76 -29.41 -3.92
CA ASN A 377 -1.46 -30.68 -3.74
C ASN A 377 -2.33 -30.70 -2.46
N VAL A 378 -1.81 -30.12 -1.37
CA VAL A 378 -2.55 -29.98 -0.11
C VAL A 378 -3.69 -28.97 -0.28
N LYS A 379 -3.42 -27.83 -0.95
CA LYS A 379 -4.43 -26.80 -1.21
C LYS A 379 -5.63 -27.34 -2.00
N PHE A 380 -5.39 -28.18 -2.99
CA PHE A 380 -6.43 -28.78 -3.83
C PHE A 380 -7.03 -30.07 -3.30
N SER A 381 -6.73 -30.41 -2.05
CA SER A 381 -7.43 -31.45 -1.28
C SER A 381 -8.17 -30.83 -0.10
N PRO A 382 -9.11 -29.88 -0.33
CA PRO A 382 -9.77 -29.18 0.77
C PRO A 382 -10.61 -30.16 1.62
N PRO A 383 -10.75 -29.91 2.94
CA PRO A 383 -11.54 -30.77 3.82
C PRO A 383 -13.05 -30.67 3.57
N LYS A 384 -13.49 -29.67 2.81
CA LYS A 384 -14.87 -29.44 2.39
C LYS A 384 -14.91 -29.28 0.88
N ALA A 385 -16.00 -29.74 0.27
CA ALA A 385 -16.25 -29.50 -1.14
C ALA A 385 -16.31 -27.98 -1.43
N VAL A 386 -15.84 -27.60 -2.61
CA VAL A 386 -15.91 -26.23 -3.13
C VAL A 386 -16.77 -26.24 -4.39
N ASP A 387 -17.47 -25.15 -4.66
CA ASP A 387 -18.33 -24.99 -5.85
C ASP A 387 -17.71 -24.07 -6.91
N THR A 388 -16.74 -23.25 -6.51
CA THR A 388 -16.14 -22.22 -7.37
C THR A 388 -14.62 -22.19 -7.24
N LEU A 389 -13.93 -22.09 -8.39
CA LEU A 389 -12.51 -21.72 -8.47
C LEU A 389 -12.37 -20.25 -8.89
N ILE A 390 -11.57 -19.48 -8.16
CA ILE A 390 -11.15 -18.13 -8.55
C ILE A 390 -9.66 -18.17 -8.91
N VAL A 391 -9.34 -17.67 -10.09
CA VAL A 391 -7.99 -17.47 -10.58
C VAL A 391 -7.60 -16.02 -10.34
N ASN A 392 -6.55 -15.83 -9.55
CA ASN A 392 -6.01 -14.52 -9.19
C ASN A 392 -4.96 -14.07 -10.21
N GLY A 393 -5.36 -13.19 -11.12
CA GLY A 393 -4.50 -12.47 -12.06
C GLY A 393 -4.36 -10.98 -11.72
N CYS A 394 -4.56 -10.59 -10.45
CA CYS A 394 -4.56 -9.18 -10.07
C CYS A 394 -3.15 -8.56 -10.10
N GLU A 395 -2.15 -9.20 -9.49
CA GLU A 395 -0.78 -8.66 -9.35
C GLU A 395 -0.78 -7.19 -8.86
N CYS A 396 -1.39 -6.94 -7.71
CA CYS A 396 -1.65 -5.59 -7.18
C CYS A 396 -0.43 -4.91 -6.53
N GLU A 397 0.73 -5.58 -6.45
CA GLU A 397 1.98 -4.96 -6.00
C GLU A 397 2.53 -4.02 -7.10
N PRO A 398 2.89 -2.77 -6.77
CA PRO A 398 3.55 -1.88 -7.72
C PRO A 398 4.86 -2.46 -8.25
N TYR A 399 5.32 -1.99 -9.39
CA TYR A 399 6.54 -2.43 -10.10
C TYR A 399 6.55 -3.86 -10.69
N LEU A 400 5.71 -4.77 -10.22
CA LEU A 400 5.67 -6.16 -10.69
C LEU A 400 4.77 -6.35 -11.92
N ASN A 401 5.18 -7.19 -12.88
CA ASN A 401 4.44 -7.51 -14.11
C ASN A 401 4.56 -8.99 -14.52
N ALA A 402 5.09 -9.86 -13.66
CA ALA A 402 5.39 -11.25 -13.99
C ALA A 402 4.11 -12.02 -14.31
N ASP A 403 3.08 -11.90 -13.46
CA ASP A 403 1.78 -12.51 -13.68
C ASP A 403 1.07 -11.87 -14.88
N ASN A 404 1.16 -10.54 -15.04
CA ASN A 404 0.63 -9.83 -16.20
C ASN A 404 1.19 -10.39 -17.51
N ARG A 405 2.52 -10.50 -17.63
CA ARG A 405 3.17 -11.06 -18.83
C ARG A 405 2.84 -12.52 -19.05
N ILE A 406 2.77 -13.33 -17.99
CA ILE A 406 2.35 -14.73 -18.09
C ILE A 406 0.94 -14.83 -18.71
N MET A 407 -0.01 -13.99 -18.30
CA MET A 407 -1.36 -13.99 -18.88
C MET A 407 -1.39 -13.56 -20.35
N ILE A 408 -0.47 -12.70 -20.79
CA ILE A 408 -0.38 -12.23 -22.17
C ILE A 408 0.28 -13.29 -23.06
N GLU A 409 1.38 -13.89 -22.60
CA GLU A 409 2.25 -14.76 -23.40
C GLU A 409 1.89 -16.24 -23.33
N HIS A 410 1.27 -16.70 -22.24
CA HIS A 410 0.88 -18.10 -22.02
C HIS A 410 -0.62 -18.32 -21.69
N PRO A 411 -1.57 -17.66 -22.39
CA PRO A 411 -2.98 -17.77 -22.03
C PRO A 411 -3.56 -19.19 -22.25
N GLU A 412 -3.08 -19.93 -23.26
CA GLU A 412 -3.56 -21.29 -23.55
C GLU A 412 -3.13 -22.29 -22.46
N GLU A 413 -1.89 -22.18 -22.01
CA GLU A 413 -1.32 -22.99 -20.94
C GLU A 413 -2.02 -22.71 -19.61
N ILE A 414 -2.32 -21.44 -19.31
CA ILE A 414 -3.10 -21.05 -18.13
C ILE A 414 -4.49 -21.66 -18.18
N LEU A 415 -5.20 -21.55 -19.31
CA LEU A 415 -6.54 -22.14 -19.47
C LEU A 415 -6.50 -23.67 -19.34
N THR A 416 -5.45 -24.32 -19.83
CA THR A 416 -5.25 -25.76 -19.63
C THR A 416 -4.99 -26.09 -18.16
N GLY A 417 -4.17 -25.30 -17.47
CA GLY A 417 -3.97 -25.40 -16.02
C GLY A 417 -5.26 -25.22 -15.23
N ILE A 418 -6.13 -24.30 -15.64
CA ILE A 418 -7.47 -24.12 -15.08
C ILE A 418 -8.28 -25.41 -15.23
N ARG A 419 -8.33 -26.01 -16.43
CA ARG A 419 -9.07 -27.26 -16.70
C ARG A 419 -8.59 -28.42 -15.82
N ILE A 420 -7.27 -28.56 -15.64
CA ILE A 420 -6.69 -29.57 -14.75
C ILE A 420 -7.20 -29.38 -13.32
N VAL A 421 -7.16 -28.15 -12.81
CA VAL A 421 -7.61 -27.85 -11.44
C VAL A 421 -9.13 -27.99 -11.30
N GLN A 422 -9.90 -27.64 -12.32
CA GLN A 422 -11.34 -27.88 -12.36
C GLN A 422 -11.65 -29.37 -12.19
N ASN A 423 -10.93 -30.25 -12.90
CA ASN A 423 -11.10 -31.70 -12.79
C ASN A 423 -10.75 -32.20 -11.36
N ILE A 424 -9.62 -31.73 -10.81
CA ILE A 424 -9.20 -32.11 -9.45
C ILE A 424 -10.26 -31.73 -8.40
N LEU A 425 -10.79 -30.52 -8.49
CA LEU A 425 -11.75 -29.97 -7.51
C LEU A 425 -13.20 -30.39 -7.78
N GLY A 426 -13.52 -30.82 -9.00
CA GLY A 426 -14.89 -31.11 -9.43
C GLY A 426 -15.78 -29.86 -9.50
N VAL A 427 -15.23 -28.70 -9.91
CA VAL A 427 -15.96 -27.43 -9.97
C VAL A 427 -16.40 -27.07 -11.39
N GLU A 428 -17.64 -26.61 -11.52
CA GLU A 428 -18.21 -26.18 -12.80
C GLU A 428 -17.93 -24.71 -13.10
N LYS A 429 -17.79 -23.85 -12.08
CA LYS A 429 -17.63 -22.41 -12.24
C LYS A 429 -16.21 -21.95 -11.94
N VAL A 430 -15.63 -21.21 -12.88
CA VAL A 430 -14.33 -20.56 -12.73
C VAL A 430 -14.45 -19.09 -13.03
N PHE A 431 -13.89 -18.25 -12.15
CA PHE A 431 -13.72 -16.82 -12.39
C PHE A 431 -12.24 -16.49 -12.50
N VAL A 432 -11.84 -15.72 -13.50
CA VAL A 432 -10.49 -15.16 -13.59
C VAL A 432 -10.56 -13.67 -13.32
N GLY A 433 -10.05 -13.25 -12.17
CA GLY A 433 -10.02 -11.85 -11.76
C GLY A 433 -8.77 -11.15 -12.25
N VAL A 434 -8.92 -10.12 -13.08
CA VAL A 434 -7.83 -9.31 -13.61
C VAL A 434 -8.14 -7.82 -13.39
N GLU A 435 -7.15 -7.06 -12.95
CA GLU A 435 -7.32 -5.61 -12.73
C GLU A 435 -7.49 -4.84 -14.05
N ASP A 436 -8.24 -3.74 -14.00
CA ASP A 436 -8.57 -2.87 -15.13
C ASP A 436 -7.36 -2.17 -15.76
N ASN A 437 -6.23 -2.09 -15.06
CA ASN A 437 -4.95 -1.62 -15.59
C ASN A 437 -4.22 -2.65 -16.49
N LYS A 438 -4.77 -3.85 -16.72
CA LYS A 438 -4.17 -4.91 -17.57
C LYS A 438 -5.04 -5.27 -18.77
N PRO A 439 -5.34 -4.33 -19.68
CA PRO A 439 -6.24 -4.57 -20.81
C PRO A 439 -5.72 -5.62 -21.80
N GLU A 440 -4.39 -5.73 -21.99
CA GLU A 440 -3.79 -6.71 -22.89
C GLU A 440 -3.96 -8.16 -22.37
N ALA A 441 -3.70 -8.39 -21.09
CA ALA A 441 -3.94 -9.69 -20.45
C ALA A 441 -5.42 -10.10 -20.53
N MET A 442 -6.32 -9.15 -20.26
CA MET A 442 -7.76 -9.37 -20.43
C MET A 442 -8.12 -9.76 -21.87
N ALA A 443 -7.55 -9.09 -22.87
CA ALA A 443 -7.80 -9.39 -24.27
C ALA A 443 -7.23 -10.76 -24.67
N ALA A 444 -6.03 -11.11 -24.22
CA ALA A 444 -5.38 -12.39 -24.50
C ALA A 444 -6.19 -13.58 -23.97
N LEU A 445 -6.62 -13.50 -22.70
CA LEU A 445 -7.46 -14.52 -22.08
C LEU A 445 -8.84 -14.60 -22.75
N LYS A 446 -9.46 -13.45 -23.05
CA LYS A 446 -10.82 -13.41 -23.62
C LYS A 446 -10.94 -14.11 -24.96
N ARG A 447 -9.94 -13.93 -25.84
CA ARG A 447 -9.89 -14.57 -27.16
C ARG A 447 -10.01 -16.09 -27.10
N LEU A 448 -9.60 -16.71 -26.00
CA LEU A 448 -9.55 -18.15 -25.82
C LEU A 448 -10.65 -18.65 -24.88
N SER A 449 -11.03 -17.87 -23.87
CA SER A 449 -12.07 -18.23 -22.90
C SER A 449 -13.46 -18.34 -23.54
N ASP A 450 -13.73 -17.64 -24.65
CA ASP A 450 -15.01 -17.73 -25.37
C ASP A 450 -15.33 -19.17 -25.84
N ARG A 451 -14.34 -20.07 -25.85
CA ARG A 451 -14.50 -21.50 -26.16
C ARG A 451 -14.78 -22.38 -24.93
N SER A 452 -14.72 -21.83 -23.73
CA SER A 452 -14.86 -22.53 -22.45
C SER A 452 -15.97 -21.87 -21.61
N PRO A 453 -17.24 -22.29 -21.74
CA PRO A 453 -18.37 -21.63 -21.08
C PRO A 453 -18.33 -21.68 -19.54
N SER A 454 -17.46 -22.51 -18.95
CA SER A 454 -17.23 -22.60 -17.51
C SER A 454 -16.31 -21.50 -16.95
N VAL A 455 -15.64 -20.72 -17.81
CA VAL A 455 -14.64 -19.72 -17.41
C VAL A 455 -15.16 -18.31 -17.69
N GLU A 456 -15.37 -17.54 -16.62
CA GLU A 456 -15.80 -16.15 -16.68
C GLU A 456 -14.62 -15.21 -16.35
N LEU A 457 -14.35 -14.24 -17.22
CA LEU A 457 -13.35 -13.20 -16.95
C LEU A 457 -14.01 -12.01 -16.25
N VAL A 458 -13.44 -11.59 -15.13
CA VAL A 458 -13.97 -10.49 -14.31
C VAL A 458 -12.93 -9.38 -14.25
N SER A 459 -13.28 -8.21 -14.78
CA SER A 459 -12.48 -6.99 -14.64
C SER A 459 -12.69 -6.40 -13.25
N LEU A 460 -11.59 -6.18 -12.53
CA LEU A 460 -11.55 -5.67 -11.16
C LEU A 460 -10.94 -4.28 -11.12
N LYS A 461 -11.33 -3.46 -10.15
CA LYS A 461 -10.70 -2.14 -9.95
C LYS A 461 -9.27 -2.33 -9.46
N THR A 462 -8.33 -1.58 -10.04
CA THR A 462 -6.95 -1.51 -9.54
C THR A 462 -6.92 -0.93 -8.13
N LYS A 463 -6.68 -1.78 -7.13
CA LYS A 463 -6.76 -1.41 -5.70
C LYS A 463 -5.93 -2.39 -4.89
N TYR A 464 -5.04 -1.93 -4.01
CA TYR A 464 -4.32 -2.83 -3.13
C TYR A 464 -5.11 -3.06 -1.81
N PRO A 465 -5.28 -4.30 -1.30
CA PRO A 465 -4.77 -5.58 -1.81
C PRO A 465 -5.85 -6.42 -2.52
N GLN A 466 -6.29 -6.03 -3.72
CA GLN A 466 -7.32 -6.74 -4.50
C GLN A 466 -6.97 -8.20 -4.76
N GLY A 467 -5.68 -8.53 -4.89
CA GLY A 467 -5.18 -9.88 -5.04
C GLY A 467 -5.15 -10.72 -3.75
N ALA A 468 -5.50 -10.17 -2.58
CA ALA A 468 -5.64 -10.97 -1.37
C ALA A 468 -6.88 -11.87 -1.47
N GLU A 469 -6.77 -13.15 -1.11
CA GLU A 469 -7.82 -14.16 -1.36
C GLU A 469 -9.20 -13.71 -0.86
N ARG A 470 -9.28 -13.12 0.33
CA ARG A 470 -10.53 -12.63 0.93
C ARG A 470 -11.13 -11.43 0.20
N ALA A 471 -10.28 -10.47 -0.18
CA ALA A 471 -10.69 -9.28 -0.92
C ALA A 471 -11.20 -9.68 -2.31
N LEU A 472 -10.53 -10.64 -2.95
CA LEU A 472 -10.89 -11.16 -4.26
C LEU A 472 -12.22 -11.92 -4.24
N ILE A 473 -12.43 -12.80 -3.25
CA ILE A 473 -13.69 -13.52 -3.07
C ILE A 473 -14.85 -12.55 -2.85
N ARG A 474 -14.66 -11.54 -2.00
CA ARG A 474 -15.68 -10.51 -1.75
C ARG A 474 -15.98 -9.70 -3.02
N ALA A 475 -14.95 -9.28 -3.75
CA ALA A 475 -15.12 -8.46 -4.94
C ALA A 475 -15.81 -9.19 -6.12
N ILE A 476 -15.58 -10.49 -6.28
CA ILE A 476 -16.15 -11.28 -7.39
C ILE A 476 -17.51 -11.90 -7.03
N LEU A 477 -17.63 -12.48 -5.83
CA LEU A 477 -18.78 -13.32 -5.46
C LEU A 477 -19.65 -12.73 -4.36
N ASP A 478 -19.25 -11.59 -3.77
CA ASP A 478 -19.86 -11.00 -2.58
C ASP A 478 -19.91 -11.97 -1.36
N ARG A 479 -19.11 -13.04 -1.36
CA ARG A 479 -19.02 -13.99 -0.23
C ARG A 479 -18.04 -13.50 0.83
N GLU A 480 -18.43 -13.57 2.10
CA GLU A 480 -17.58 -13.13 3.22
C GLU A 480 -16.91 -14.34 3.90
N VAL A 481 -15.59 -14.45 3.76
CA VAL A 481 -14.81 -15.48 4.45
C VAL A 481 -14.72 -15.11 5.94
N PRO A 482 -15.04 -16.02 6.88
CA PRO A 482 -14.92 -15.73 8.32
C PRO A 482 -13.49 -15.30 8.68
N PRO A 483 -13.27 -14.34 9.59
CA PRO A 483 -11.94 -13.81 9.87
C PRO A 483 -10.97 -14.89 10.39
N PRO A 484 -9.64 -14.71 10.21
CA PRO A 484 -8.66 -15.65 10.76
C PRO A 484 -8.68 -15.60 12.30
N PRO A 485 -8.20 -16.65 12.99
CA PRO A 485 -7.50 -17.82 12.44
C PRO A 485 -8.40 -18.93 11.90
N LYS A 486 -9.73 -18.83 12.03
CA LYS A 486 -10.64 -19.97 11.78
C LYS A 486 -11.16 -20.06 10.35
N GLY A 487 -11.46 -18.94 9.69
CA GLY A 487 -12.05 -19.01 8.34
C GLY A 487 -11.02 -19.16 7.23
N LEU A 488 -11.31 -20.03 6.29
CA LEU A 488 -10.55 -20.27 5.06
C LEU A 488 -11.47 -20.16 3.84
N PRO A 489 -10.93 -19.91 2.63
CA PRO A 489 -11.74 -19.79 1.41
C PRO A 489 -12.74 -20.94 1.18
N PHE A 490 -12.35 -22.18 1.48
CA PHE A 490 -13.24 -23.33 1.28
C PHE A 490 -14.43 -23.35 2.26
N ASP A 491 -14.40 -22.60 3.38
CA ASP A 491 -15.53 -22.49 4.30
C ASP A 491 -16.72 -21.76 3.66
N VAL A 492 -16.47 -21.00 2.59
CA VAL A 492 -17.50 -20.34 1.77
C VAL A 492 -17.61 -20.96 0.38
N GLY A 493 -17.11 -22.19 0.21
CA GLY A 493 -17.21 -22.95 -1.05
C GLY A 493 -16.28 -22.49 -2.17
N VAL A 494 -15.21 -21.76 -1.85
CA VAL A 494 -14.32 -21.17 -2.87
C VAL A 494 -12.88 -21.67 -2.74
N MET A 495 -12.26 -21.98 -3.87
CA MET A 495 -10.81 -22.14 -3.98
C MET A 495 -10.20 -20.96 -4.73
N VAL A 496 -9.06 -20.43 -4.28
CA VAL A 496 -8.35 -19.35 -4.98
C VAL A 496 -6.97 -19.85 -5.41
N SER A 497 -6.56 -19.61 -6.66
CA SER A 497 -5.21 -19.95 -7.14
C SER A 497 -4.63 -18.83 -7.99
N ASN A 498 -3.32 -18.60 -7.90
CA ASN A 498 -2.64 -17.58 -8.69
C ASN A 498 -2.32 -18.09 -10.11
N VAL A 499 -2.34 -17.21 -11.11
CA VAL A 499 -2.10 -17.55 -12.53
C VAL A 499 -0.78 -18.26 -12.77
N SER A 500 0.33 -17.81 -12.16
CA SER A 500 1.63 -18.49 -12.26
C SER A 500 1.56 -19.93 -11.73
N THR A 501 0.75 -20.17 -10.69
CA THR A 501 0.58 -21.54 -10.14
C THR A 501 -0.11 -22.45 -11.15
N LEU A 502 -1.07 -21.93 -11.92
CA LEU A 502 -1.77 -22.71 -12.96
C LEU A 502 -0.86 -23.02 -14.14
N LEU A 503 -0.02 -22.06 -14.55
CA LEU A 503 1.02 -22.31 -15.56
C LEU A 503 2.00 -23.41 -15.10
N ALA A 504 2.44 -23.38 -13.84
CA ALA A 504 3.32 -24.39 -13.29
C ALA A 504 2.66 -25.79 -13.22
N ILE A 505 1.36 -25.85 -12.94
CA ILE A 505 0.60 -27.12 -12.98
C ILE A 505 0.52 -27.66 -14.40
N TYR A 506 0.24 -26.81 -15.39
CA TYR A 506 0.27 -27.20 -16.80
C TYR A 506 1.64 -27.79 -17.17
N GLN A 507 2.72 -27.11 -16.81
CA GLN A 507 4.08 -27.57 -17.08
C GLN A 507 4.37 -28.93 -16.43
N ALA A 508 3.97 -29.14 -15.18
CA ALA A 508 4.17 -30.40 -14.47
C ALA A 508 3.34 -31.56 -15.03
N VAL A 509 2.06 -31.31 -15.31
CA VAL A 509 1.10 -32.35 -15.70
C VAL A 509 1.27 -32.70 -17.18
N VAL A 510 1.32 -31.69 -18.05
CA VAL A 510 1.32 -31.85 -19.52
C VAL A 510 2.73 -31.97 -20.08
N LYS A 511 3.71 -31.23 -19.56
CA LYS A 511 5.10 -31.27 -20.08
C LYS A 511 6.04 -32.15 -19.26
N GLY A 512 5.60 -32.61 -18.09
CA GLY A 512 6.45 -33.34 -17.15
C GLY A 512 7.54 -32.49 -16.50
N VAL A 513 7.44 -31.16 -16.58
CA VAL A 513 8.46 -30.21 -16.12
C VAL A 513 8.20 -29.83 -14.65
N PRO A 514 9.06 -30.22 -13.70
CA PRO A 514 8.90 -29.83 -12.31
C PRO A 514 9.24 -28.37 -12.08
N LEU A 515 8.85 -27.81 -10.92
CA LEU A 515 9.08 -26.41 -10.61
C LEU A 515 10.55 -26.17 -10.21
N PHE A 516 11.37 -25.89 -11.21
CA PHE A 516 12.77 -25.50 -11.05
C PHE A 516 13.09 -24.11 -11.62
N GLN A 517 12.12 -23.45 -12.24
CA GLN A 517 12.25 -22.08 -12.75
C GLN A 517 10.92 -21.33 -12.60
N ARG A 518 10.97 -20.00 -12.57
CA ARG A 518 9.77 -19.16 -12.56
C ARG A 518 10.04 -17.80 -13.20
N VAL A 519 8.98 -17.15 -13.66
CA VAL A 519 9.04 -15.76 -14.08
C VAL A 519 9.10 -14.85 -12.85
N ILE A 520 10.00 -13.87 -12.90
CA ILE A 520 10.11 -12.79 -11.93
C ILE A 520 10.19 -11.46 -12.65
N THR A 521 9.72 -10.38 -12.03
CA THR A 521 9.97 -9.02 -12.53
C THR A 521 11.16 -8.41 -11.81
N VAL A 522 12.09 -7.81 -12.55
CA VAL A 522 13.15 -6.96 -11.99
C VAL A 522 12.88 -5.53 -12.43
N SER A 523 12.57 -4.66 -11.46
CA SER A 523 12.11 -3.29 -11.72
C SER A 523 12.53 -2.35 -10.59
N GLY A 524 12.36 -1.05 -10.80
CA GLY A 524 12.78 -0.02 -9.86
C GLY A 524 13.73 1.00 -10.44
N GLU A 525 14.38 1.73 -9.56
CA GLU A 525 15.21 2.89 -9.85
C GLU A 525 16.68 2.51 -10.06
N GLY A 526 17.36 3.22 -10.95
CA GLY A 526 18.80 3.04 -11.20
C GLY A 526 19.16 1.80 -12.05
N LEU A 527 18.19 0.95 -12.39
CA LEU A 527 18.39 -0.18 -13.28
C LEU A 527 18.61 0.26 -14.73
N THR A 528 19.53 -0.40 -15.43
CA THR A 528 19.71 -0.23 -16.88
C THR A 528 18.93 -1.29 -17.67
N ARG A 529 18.66 -2.45 -17.05
CA ARG A 529 17.82 -3.51 -17.63
C ARG A 529 16.74 -3.95 -16.65
N SER A 530 15.63 -3.22 -16.63
CA SER A 530 14.38 -3.71 -16.04
C SER A 530 13.69 -4.65 -17.03
N GLY A 531 13.03 -5.69 -16.55
CA GLY A 531 12.34 -6.65 -17.40
C GLY A 531 11.63 -7.75 -16.63
N ASN A 532 11.06 -8.69 -17.37
CA ASN A 532 10.45 -9.89 -16.85
C ASN A 532 11.31 -11.07 -17.31
N TYR A 533 11.76 -11.89 -16.37
CA TYR A 533 12.78 -12.89 -16.64
C TYR A 533 12.33 -14.27 -16.18
N MET A 534 12.47 -15.28 -17.03
CA MET A 534 12.40 -16.67 -16.64
C MET A 534 13.71 -17.03 -15.93
N VAL A 535 13.66 -17.25 -14.61
CA VAL A 535 14.85 -17.44 -13.78
C VAL A 535 14.83 -18.83 -13.13
N LYS A 536 16.00 -19.49 -13.15
CA LYS A 536 16.23 -20.75 -12.45
C LYS A 536 16.16 -20.55 -10.93
N ILE A 537 15.47 -21.45 -10.23
CA ILE A 537 15.45 -21.45 -8.77
C ILE A 537 16.86 -21.74 -8.27
N GLY A 538 17.34 -20.93 -7.33
CA GLY A 538 18.71 -20.99 -6.83
C GLY A 538 19.70 -20.08 -7.56
N THR A 539 19.28 -19.33 -8.60
CA THR A 539 20.11 -18.25 -9.14
C THR A 539 20.44 -17.22 -8.05
N PRO A 540 21.71 -16.88 -7.83
CA PRO A 540 22.11 -15.86 -6.87
C PRO A 540 21.46 -14.50 -7.15
N LEU A 541 21.01 -13.79 -6.11
CA LEU A 541 20.45 -12.45 -6.28
C LEU A 541 21.51 -11.48 -6.83
N LYS A 542 22.78 -11.69 -6.46
CA LYS A 542 23.92 -10.93 -6.96
C LYS A 542 24.04 -10.99 -8.49
N ASP A 543 23.87 -12.16 -9.09
CA ASP A 543 24.00 -12.35 -10.54
C ASP A 543 22.91 -11.57 -11.30
N ILE A 544 21.68 -11.59 -10.77
CA ILE A 544 20.55 -10.83 -11.33
C ILE A 544 20.82 -9.32 -11.21
N MET A 545 21.28 -8.87 -10.05
CA MET A 545 21.63 -7.46 -9.87
C MET A 545 22.79 -7.03 -10.77
N GLN A 546 23.82 -7.87 -10.95
CA GLN A 546 24.93 -7.59 -11.87
C GLN A 546 24.48 -7.46 -13.32
N TYR A 547 23.52 -8.29 -13.74
CA TYR A 547 22.96 -8.22 -15.08
C TYR A 547 22.09 -6.97 -15.28
N CYS A 548 21.28 -6.60 -14.28
CA CYS A 548 20.31 -5.51 -14.39
C CYS A 548 20.87 -4.12 -14.05
N PHE A 549 22.02 -4.07 -13.39
CA PHE A 549 22.62 -2.86 -12.83
C PHE A 549 24.07 -2.70 -13.32
N ASP A 550 24.30 -1.79 -14.26
CA ASP A 550 25.65 -1.54 -14.85
C ASP A 550 26.64 -0.83 -13.89
N LYS A 551 26.29 -0.65 -12.61
CA LYS A 551 27.17 -0.05 -11.59
C LYS A 551 27.71 -1.12 -10.65
N ASN A 552 28.63 -0.72 -9.76
CA ASN A 552 29.18 -1.64 -8.76
C ASN A 552 28.08 -2.16 -7.82
N VAL A 553 27.71 -3.43 -8.00
CA VAL A 553 26.68 -4.14 -7.22
C VAL A 553 27.05 -4.27 -5.75
N ASP A 554 28.33 -4.28 -5.38
CA ASP A 554 28.75 -4.41 -3.98
C ASP A 554 28.30 -3.21 -3.13
N ARG A 555 28.04 -2.06 -3.76
CA ARG A 555 27.57 -0.83 -3.10
C ARG A 555 26.08 -0.55 -3.31
N ILE A 556 25.36 -1.42 -4.03
CA ILE A 556 23.94 -1.17 -4.35
C ILE A 556 23.09 -1.03 -3.09
N LEU A 557 23.37 -1.82 -2.04
CA LEU A 557 22.64 -1.77 -0.78
C LEU A 557 22.96 -0.53 0.07
N GLU A 558 24.01 0.23 -0.26
CA GLU A 558 24.29 1.54 0.36
C GLU A 558 23.34 2.62 -0.20
N GLU A 559 23.14 2.60 -1.52
CA GLU A 559 22.36 3.62 -2.25
C GLU A 559 20.89 3.24 -2.47
N TYR A 560 20.54 1.96 -2.42
CA TYR A 560 19.21 1.44 -2.74
C TYR A 560 18.72 0.46 -1.67
N ASP A 561 17.40 0.41 -1.50
CA ASP A 561 16.67 -0.64 -0.82
C ASP A 561 16.22 -1.67 -1.86
N VAL A 562 16.80 -2.86 -1.81
CA VAL A 562 16.48 -3.97 -2.72
C VAL A 562 15.52 -4.90 -2.00
N ARG A 563 14.32 -5.09 -2.55
CA ARG A 563 13.27 -5.93 -1.98
C ARG A 563 13.00 -7.15 -2.83
N MET A 564 12.89 -8.32 -2.19
CA MET A 564 12.33 -9.51 -2.81
C MET A 564 10.80 -9.43 -2.75
N GLY A 565 10.17 -9.20 -3.89
CA GLY A 565 8.75 -8.86 -4.03
C GLY A 565 8.54 -7.39 -4.39
N GLY A 566 7.34 -6.87 -4.15
CA GLY A 566 6.98 -5.48 -4.42
C GLY A 566 7.33 -4.52 -3.29
N PRO A 567 7.07 -3.21 -3.43
CA PRO A 567 7.40 -2.22 -2.42
C PRO A 567 6.52 -2.29 -1.16
N VAL A 568 5.36 -2.97 -1.16
CA VAL A 568 4.48 -2.98 0.03
C VAL A 568 4.83 -4.14 0.96
N MET A 569 4.81 -5.38 0.44
CA MET A 569 5.07 -6.59 1.22
C MET A 569 6.43 -7.23 0.96
N GLY A 570 7.19 -6.72 -0.02
CA GLY A 570 8.50 -7.26 -0.35
C GLY A 570 9.48 -7.18 0.81
N ILE A 571 10.35 -8.18 0.86
CA ILE A 571 11.30 -8.36 1.97
C ILE A 571 12.59 -7.64 1.61
N ALA A 572 12.91 -6.59 2.36
CA ALA A 572 14.18 -5.89 2.22
C ALA A 572 15.37 -6.85 2.42
N GLN A 573 16.30 -6.82 1.47
CA GLN A 573 17.46 -7.70 1.45
C GLN A 573 18.62 -7.02 2.18
N ALA A 574 19.12 -7.68 3.23
CA ALA A 574 20.29 -7.20 3.97
C ALA A 574 21.62 -7.53 3.27
N SER A 575 21.64 -8.54 2.41
CA SER A 575 22.75 -8.87 1.52
C SER A 575 22.22 -9.50 0.22
N LEU A 576 23.06 -9.52 -0.82
CA LEU A 576 22.74 -10.18 -2.09
C LEU A 576 23.27 -11.63 -2.17
N ASP A 577 23.75 -12.17 -1.05
CA ASP A 577 24.36 -13.53 -0.99
C ASP A 577 23.33 -14.65 -0.95
N SER A 578 22.04 -14.30 -1.01
CA SER A 578 20.95 -15.26 -1.11
C SER A 578 20.61 -15.57 -2.57
N SER A 579 19.51 -16.28 -2.79
CA SER A 579 19.14 -16.77 -4.12
C SER A 579 17.64 -16.79 -4.34
N VAL A 580 17.25 -16.83 -5.61
CA VAL A 580 15.85 -16.98 -6.02
C VAL A 580 15.27 -18.28 -5.45
N ILE A 581 14.07 -18.20 -4.87
CA ILE A 581 13.31 -19.35 -4.40
C ILE A 581 11.94 -19.41 -5.10
N LYS A 582 11.20 -20.50 -4.93
CA LYS A 582 9.84 -20.67 -5.45
C LYS A 582 8.90 -19.51 -5.13
N GLY A 583 9.11 -18.78 -4.03
CA GLY A 583 8.29 -17.62 -3.62
C GLY A 583 8.75 -16.25 -4.15
N THR A 584 9.86 -16.17 -4.89
CA THR A 584 10.38 -14.90 -5.43
C THR A 584 9.53 -14.42 -6.59
N THR A 585 8.66 -13.42 -6.37
CA THR A 585 7.82 -12.83 -7.43
C THR A 585 8.53 -11.75 -8.23
N GLY A 586 9.55 -11.11 -7.65
CA GLY A 586 10.33 -10.07 -8.28
C GLY A 586 11.44 -9.52 -7.40
N LEU A 587 12.25 -8.64 -7.97
CA LEU A 587 13.23 -7.81 -7.26
C LEU A 587 12.93 -6.34 -7.56
N THR A 588 12.57 -5.60 -6.52
CA THR A 588 12.26 -4.16 -6.63
C THR A 588 13.40 -3.35 -6.03
N VAL A 589 14.00 -2.46 -6.81
CA VAL A 589 15.11 -1.59 -6.40
C VAL A 589 14.60 -0.17 -6.17
N LEU A 590 14.70 0.36 -4.94
CA LEU A 590 14.20 1.69 -4.59
C LEU A 590 15.36 2.56 -4.10
N ARG A 591 15.52 3.78 -4.63
CA ARG A 591 16.63 4.63 -4.20
C ARG A 591 16.44 5.10 -2.75
N LYS A 592 17.51 5.04 -1.98
CA LYS A 592 17.59 5.70 -0.68
C LYS A 592 17.88 7.17 -0.93
N PHE A 593 16.99 8.04 -0.44
CA PHE A 593 17.21 9.48 -0.55
C PHE A 593 18.21 9.93 0.54
N PRO A 594 19.08 10.93 0.24
CA PRO A 594 20.03 11.47 1.21
C PRO A 594 19.36 12.34 2.29
N VAL A 595 18.09 12.68 2.11
CA VAL A 595 17.25 13.18 3.19
C VAL A 595 17.07 12.02 4.16
N GLN A 596 17.44 12.20 5.44
CA GLN A 596 17.16 11.19 6.47
C GLN A 596 15.72 10.73 6.29
N ALA A 597 15.53 9.41 6.10
CA ALA A 597 14.20 8.82 6.12
C ALA A 597 13.51 9.38 7.36
N SER A 598 12.31 9.93 7.19
CA SER A 598 11.59 10.55 8.30
C SER A 598 11.57 9.53 9.42
N GLU A 599 12.26 9.81 10.52
CA GLU A 599 12.29 8.89 11.66
C GLU A 599 10.85 8.63 12.10
N GLU A 600 10.61 7.43 12.64
CA GLU A 600 9.31 7.11 13.19
C GLU A 600 8.91 8.21 14.20
N ARG A 601 7.71 8.78 14.01
CA ARG A 601 7.17 9.84 14.86
C ARG A 601 6.03 9.31 15.72
N ASP A 602 5.60 10.12 16.67
CA ASP A 602 4.41 9.83 17.43
C ASP A 602 3.16 9.77 16.55
N CYS A 603 2.22 8.90 16.95
CA CYS A 603 0.97 8.74 16.25
C CYS A 603 0.12 10.01 16.39
N ILE A 604 -0.17 10.67 15.27
CA ILE A 604 -1.03 11.86 15.23
C ILE A 604 -2.54 11.53 15.23
N ARG A 605 -2.91 10.26 15.44
CA ARG A 605 -4.30 9.77 15.48
C ARG A 605 -5.17 10.21 14.29
N CYS A 606 -4.59 10.28 13.10
CA CYS A 606 -5.29 10.72 11.89
C CYS A 606 -6.34 9.74 11.35
N GLY A 607 -6.44 8.52 11.89
CA GLY A 607 -7.43 7.51 11.49
C GLY A 607 -7.15 6.79 10.16
N ARG A 608 -6.20 7.26 9.33
CA ARG A 608 -5.90 6.69 8.00
C ARG A 608 -5.68 5.17 8.01
N CYS A 609 -4.99 4.66 9.03
CA CYS A 609 -4.71 3.22 9.16
C CYS A 609 -5.97 2.38 9.35
N VAL A 610 -7.02 2.94 9.96
CA VAL A 610 -8.34 2.29 10.13
C VAL A 610 -9.10 2.31 8.80
N GLU A 611 -9.04 3.44 8.08
CA GLU A 611 -9.74 3.60 6.80
C GLU A 611 -9.23 2.64 5.73
N VAL A 612 -7.93 2.39 5.68
CA VAL A 612 -7.33 1.47 4.68
C VAL A 612 -7.32 0.01 5.14
N CYS A 613 -7.78 -0.33 6.34
CA CYS A 613 -7.71 -1.70 6.82
C CYS A 613 -8.81 -2.55 6.18
N PRO A 614 -8.49 -3.55 5.32
CA PRO A 614 -9.52 -4.34 4.66
C PRO A 614 -10.27 -5.29 5.61
N MET A 615 -9.67 -5.57 6.76
CA MET A 615 -10.28 -6.37 7.83
C MET A 615 -11.09 -5.52 8.81
N GLN A 616 -11.24 -4.20 8.56
CA GLN A 616 -11.99 -3.28 9.43
C GLN A 616 -11.47 -3.25 10.88
N LEU A 617 -10.16 -3.45 11.07
CA LEU A 617 -9.50 -3.43 12.38
C LEU A 617 -9.05 -2.00 12.75
N TYR A 618 -8.49 -1.85 13.96
CA TYR A 618 -7.98 -0.59 14.47
C TYR A 618 -6.45 -0.57 14.66
N PRO A 619 -5.64 -0.51 13.58
CA PRO A 619 -4.18 -0.61 13.68
C PRO A 619 -3.49 0.40 14.58
N LEU A 620 -4.11 1.57 14.80
CA LEU A 620 -3.58 2.58 15.72
C LEU A 620 -3.37 2.04 17.14
N PHE A 621 -4.22 1.12 17.60
CA PHE A 621 -4.10 0.53 18.94
C PHE A 621 -2.96 -0.47 19.02
N TYR A 622 -2.71 -1.25 17.97
CA TYR A 622 -1.53 -2.13 17.89
C TYR A 622 -0.23 -1.31 17.98
N GLY A 623 -0.16 -0.19 17.26
CA GLY A 623 0.99 0.73 17.40
C GLY A 623 1.11 1.31 18.81
N PHE A 624 -0.01 1.69 19.43
CA PHE A 624 -0.01 2.31 20.77
C PHE A 624 0.38 1.32 21.88
N TYR A 625 -0.23 0.14 21.92
CA TYR A 625 0.06 -0.88 22.94
C TYR A 625 1.38 -1.59 22.67
N GLY A 626 1.72 -1.86 21.40
CA GLY A 626 3.02 -2.37 21.00
C GLY A 626 4.18 -1.49 21.48
N LYS A 627 4.08 -0.15 21.34
CA LYS A 627 5.09 0.78 21.89
C LYS A 627 5.22 0.73 23.41
N LYS A 628 4.15 0.38 24.13
CA LYS A 628 4.15 0.23 25.58
C LYS A 628 4.58 -1.16 26.06
N GLY A 629 4.77 -2.11 25.13
CA GLY A 629 5.02 -3.51 25.46
C GLY A 629 3.81 -4.26 26.02
N ASP A 630 2.61 -3.69 25.94
CA ASP A 630 1.37 -4.29 26.46
C ASP A 630 0.69 -5.15 25.38
N LEU A 631 1.37 -6.23 25.00
CA LEU A 631 0.94 -7.09 23.88
C LEU A 631 -0.42 -7.79 24.13
N GLY A 632 -0.81 -7.95 25.40
CA GLY A 632 -2.07 -8.58 25.77
C GLY A 632 -3.29 -7.77 25.33
N LYS A 633 -3.18 -6.44 25.35
CA LYS A 633 -4.25 -5.53 24.92
C LYS A 633 -4.64 -5.72 23.46
N ALA A 634 -3.71 -6.13 22.61
CA ALA A 634 -3.97 -6.34 21.19
C ALA A 634 -5.06 -7.42 20.92
N MET A 635 -5.24 -8.37 21.84
CA MET A 635 -6.31 -9.39 21.75
C MET A 635 -7.71 -8.77 21.92
N GLU A 636 -7.87 -7.77 22.80
CA GLU A 636 -9.13 -7.02 22.94
C GLU A 636 -9.51 -6.31 21.62
N TYR A 637 -8.51 -6.00 20.79
CA TYR A 637 -8.68 -5.38 19.47
C TYR A 637 -8.61 -6.37 18.30
N LYS A 638 -8.65 -7.68 18.56
CA LYS A 638 -8.73 -8.75 17.53
C LYS A 638 -7.52 -8.79 16.57
N VAL A 639 -6.31 -8.60 17.10
CA VAL A 639 -5.07 -8.61 16.29
C VAL A 639 -4.88 -9.91 15.49
N GLU A 640 -5.41 -11.03 15.97
CA GLU A 640 -5.37 -12.34 15.30
C GLU A 640 -6.12 -12.38 13.96
N GLU A 641 -7.12 -11.51 13.79
CA GLU A 641 -7.89 -11.36 12.56
C GLU A 641 -7.10 -10.60 11.46
N CYS A 642 -5.96 -9.98 11.82
CA CYS A 642 -5.15 -9.22 10.87
C CYS A 642 -4.46 -10.13 9.84
N VAL A 643 -4.55 -9.75 8.56
CA VAL A 643 -3.95 -10.49 7.43
C VAL A 643 -2.55 -9.98 7.04
N GLU A 644 -1.97 -9.07 7.81
CA GLU A 644 -0.60 -8.55 7.60
C GLU A 644 -0.35 -7.92 6.21
N CYS A 645 -1.38 -7.34 5.59
CA CYS A 645 -1.31 -6.75 4.25
C CYS A 645 -0.48 -5.46 4.12
N GLY A 646 -0.07 -4.83 5.23
CA GLY A 646 0.78 -3.63 5.20
C GLY A 646 0.10 -2.32 4.82
N CYS A 647 -1.19 -2.30 4.46
CA CYS A 647 -1.90 -1.06 4.12
C CYS A 647 -1.76 0.04 5.18
N CYS A 648 -1.88 -0.35 6.45
CA CYS A 648 -1.81 0.58 7.58
C CYS A 648 -0.43 1.22 7.76
N GLU A 649 0.65 0.46 7.55
CA GLU A 649 2.02 0.94 7.64
C GLU A 649 2.35 1.85 6.45
N TYR A 650 1.97 1.44 5.24
CA TYR A 650 2.18 2.21 4.02
C TYR A 650 1.53 3.61 4.09
N ILE A 651 0.28 3.70 4.56
CA ILE A 651 -0.45 4.98 4.63
C ILE A 651 -0.04 5.85 5.83
N CYS A 652 0.77 5.32 6.76
CA CYS A 652 1.08 5.99 8.02
C CYS A 652 1.93 7.25 7.79
N ALA A 653 1.35 8.42 8.08
CA ALA A 653 2.07 9.70 7.98
C ALA A 653 3.22 9.80 8.99
N SER A 654 3.08 9.16 10.16
CA SER A 654 4.09 9.11 11.22
C SER A 654 5.16 8.02 11.03
N LYS A 655 5.12 7.26 9.92
CA LYS A 655 6.10 6.19 9.61
C LYS A 655 6.25 5.11 10.69
N ILE A 656 5.18 4.87 11.46
CA ILE A 656 5.13 3.82 12.49
C ILE A 656 5.19 2.44 11.82
N ALA A 657 6.13 1.60 12.25
CA ALA A 657 6.31 0.22 11.77
C ALA A 657 5.22 -0.74 12.31
N LEU A 658 3.95 -0.45 11.96
CA LEU A 658 2.77 -1.16 12.45
C LEU A 658 2.82 -2.68 12.21
N LEU A 659 3.38 -3.14 11.09
CA LEU A 659 3.47 -4.58 10.80
C LEU A 659 4.38 -5.31 11.79
N SER A 660 5.45 -4.65 12.26
CA SER A 660 6.35 -5.22 13.26
C SER A 660 5.61 -5.50 14.56
N PHE A 661 4.87 -4.51 15.07
CA PHE A 661 4.05 -4.66 16.28
C PHE A 661 2.97 -5.72 16.11
N ILE A 662 2.21 -5.67 15.01
CA ILE A 662 1.16 -6.66 14.71
C ILE A 662 1.71 -8.09 14.72
N ARG A 663 2.88 -8.32 14.10
CA ARG A 663 3.50 -9.66 14.07
C ARG A 663 3.88 -10.14 15.46
N GLN A 664 4.45 -9.27 16.30
CA GLN A 664 4.80 -9.59 17.69
C GLN A 664 3.54 -9.89 18.52
N GLU A 665 2.52 -9.04 18.41
CA GLU A 665 1.24 -9.19 19.11
C GLU A 665 0.49 -10.46 18.68
N LYS A 666 0.48 -10.79 17.37
CA LYS A 666 -0.09 -12.07 16.88
C LYS A 666 0.68 -13.27 17.39
N ALA A 667 2.01 -13.19 17.47
CA ALA A 667 2.82 -14.27 18.03
C ALA A 667 2.48 -14.50 19.51
N TYR A 668 2.33 -13.42 20.28
CA TYR A 668 1.91 -13.45 21.67
C TYR A 668 0.49 -14.04 21.84
N ALA A 669 -0.49 -13.57 21.06
CA ALA A 669 -1.86 -14.08 21.09
C ALA A 669 -1.93 -15.59 20.78
N ARG A 670 -1.13 -16.05 19.81
CA ARG A 670 -1.03 -17.49 19.47
C ARG A 670 -0.39 -18.32 20.57
N SER A 671 0.55 -17.76 21.35
CA SER A 671 1.14 -18.47 22.49
C SER A 671 0.20 -18.48 23.69
N ALA A 672 -0.52 -17.39 23.94
CA ALA A 672 -1.45 -17.26 25.06
C ALA A 672 -2.65 -18.22 24.92
N ASN A 673 -3.18 -18.38 23.70
CA ASN A 673 -4.28 -19.31 23.41
C ASN A 673 -3.88 -20.80 23.43
N LYS A 674 -2.60 -21.13 23.66
CA LYS A 674 -2.12 -22.51 23.80
C LYS A 674 -1.92 -22.94 25.26
N GLY A 675 -1.96 -21.99 26.21
CA GLY A 675 -2.00 -22.26 27.65
C GLY A 675 -3.44 -22.19 28.13
#